data_AF-A0A3M7N668-F1
#
_entry.id   AF-A0A3M7N668-F1
#
_cell.length_a   1.000
_cell.length_b   1.000
_cell.length_c   1.000
_cell.angle_alpha   90.00
_cell.angle_beta   90.00
_cell.angle_gamma   90.00
#
_symmetry.space_group_name_H-M   'P 1'
#
loop_
_entity.id
_entity.type
_entity.pdbx_description
1 polymer ?
#
loop_
_entity_poly.entity_id
_entity_poly.type
_entity_poly.pdbx_seq_one_letter_code
_entity_poly.pdbx_strand_id
1 'polypeptide(L)'
;MVADTLVYHPVVSHYLRYVATTVGRDKVLRTIQYFSRFYAWYLYRTNEPSSVIDPWSKVKSQLGVTRKILRVGKWVEHVRAAAEIYDASQKTNNGDKIAQYLQLVRQAGYAGYLFFDALTVPDAIGFRKSEATKQLQARAFRFWFAGLLASALAGVYATYRLQTKAKALNEKDAEGKVEGVKIARQAQAVRIQLLSDLCDLTVPASALGYADIDDGLVGLLGVLSSLIGVWGTWQKTALEVNEQYANVNLPTAMADHLNSLKDTPRPVTPGVGESNHARTEVFKANLKAFRPAMGSNSVNKTALHPAGVQPGREHTELEEELHTHANIDYDRVAIVANPSVSALYEDALVYETGSAITSSGALTAYSGSKTGRSPSDKRIVKEPSSENDVWWGPVNKAMTPEVWKINHERAIDYLNTRNRIYVVDGYAGWDERYRISVRVICARAYHALFMRNMLIRPSRKELEHFHPDYTIYNAGTFPANRYTTGMTSATSVAINFAEKEMVILGTEYAGEMKKGIFTVLFYEMPVKHNVLTLHSSANEGENGDVTVFFGLSGTGKTTLSADPKRKLIGDDEHCWSDRGVFNIEGGCYAKCIGLSAEKEPDIHGAIRFGSVLENVVFNPETREVDYDDATLTENTRCAYPIEYISNAKIPCVTENHPSNIILLTCDARGVLPPISKLDTNQTMFHFISGYTSKMAGTEDGVTEPQATFSSCFAQPFLALHPMRYAKMLADKISEHNANAWLLNTGWVGAGAATGGKRCPLKYTRAILDAIHSGELAKTEYEVYPIFNLSVPKHCPNVPDELLNPKKSWTGTAVFEDEVTKLARLFKENFAKYSDEATPEVIKAGPEV
;
A
#
# COMPACT_ATOMS: atom_id res chain seq x y z
N MET A 1 -10.94 20.84 -27.06
CA MET A 1 -11.54 19.69 -26.33
C MET A 1 -11.06 18.33 -26.83
N VAL A 2 -11.14 17.99 -28.13
CA VAL A 2 -10.69 16.64 -28.62
C VAL A 2 -9.16 16.46 -28.53
N ALA A 3 -8.37 17.50 -28.81
CA ALA A 3 -6.90 17.43 -28.73
C ALA A 3 -6.37 17.26 -27.29
N ASP A 4 -6.91 18.00 -26.31
CA ASP A 4 -6.55 17.83 -24.89
C ASP A 4 -6.87 16.42 -24.39
N THR A 5 -8.03 15.88 -24.75
CA THR A 5 -8.45 14.53 -24.34
C THR A 5 -7.49 13.46 -24.90
N LEU A 6 -6.92 13.69 -26.08
CA LEU A 6 -5.93 12.80 -26.69
C LEU A 6 -4.54 12.95 -26.03
N VAL A 7 -4.11 14.18 -25.74
CA VAL A 7 -2.79 14.48 -25.15
C VAL A 7 -2.68 13.95 -23.73
N TYR A 8 -3.74 14.05 -22.93
CA TYR A 8 -3.77 13.56 -21.54
C TYR A 8 -4.27 12.13 -21.41
N HIS A 9 -4.46 11.40 -22.51
CA HIS A 9 -4.92 10.01 -22.46
C HIS A 9 -3.88 9.11 -21.75
N PRO A 10 -4.29 8.19 -20.85
CA PRO A 10 -3.37 7.31 -20.12
C PRO A 10 -2.40 6.53 -21.01
N VAL A 11 -2.86 6.13 -22.21
CA VAL A 11 -2.03 5.45 -23.22
C VAL A 11 -0.92 6.34 -23.76
N VAL A 12 -1.18 7.65 -23.95
CA VAL A 12 -0.14 8.61 -24.39
C VAL A 12 0.87 8.83 -23.27
N SER A 13 0.42 8.95 -22.03
CA SER A 13 1.31 9.06 -20.87
C SER A 13 2.18 7.80 -20.67
N HIS A 14 1.62 6.61 -20.89
CA HIS A 14 2.37 5.35 -20.84
C HIS A 14 3.39 5.25 -21.98
N TYR A 15 2.97 5.62 -23.19
CA TYR A 15 3.87 5.73 -24.34
C TYR A 15 5.05 6.66 -24.05
N LEU A 16 4.79 7.86 -23.51
CA LEU A 16 5.83 8.84 -23.17
C LEU A 16 6.86 8.30 -22.18
N ARG A 17 6.44 7.54 -21.16
CA ARG A 17 7.37 6.88 -20.21
C ARG A 17 8.15 5.75 -20.86
N TYR A 18 7.48 4.91 -21.63
CA TYR A 18 8.12 3.84 -22.37
C TYR A 18 9.24 4.39 -23.27
N VAL A 19 8.94 5.44 -24.04
CA VAL A 19 9.94 6.12 -24.88
C VAL A 19 10.86 7.05 -24.10
N ALA A 20 10.67 7.30 -22.79
CA ALA A 20 11.63 8.05 -21.98
C ALA A 20 12.84 7.18 -21.57
N THR A 21 12.66 5.86 -21.48
CA THR A 21 13.74 4.94 -21.12
C THR A 21 14.66 4.63 -22.32
N THR A 22 15.98 4.55 -22.08
CA THR A 22 16.95 4.12 -23.10
C THR A 22 16.65 2.70 -23.60
N VAL A 23 16.14 1.84 -22.72
CA VAL A 23 15.77 0.45 -23.06
C VAL A 23 14.54 0.41 -23.96
N GLY A 24 13.48 1.16 -23.64
CA GLY A 24 12.28 1.25 -24.48
C GLY A 24 12.59 1.79 -25.87
N ARG A 25 13.38 2.88 -25.96
CA ARG A 25 13.88 3.41 -27.25
C ARG A 25 14.68 2.36 -28.02
N ASP A 26 15.64 1.68 -27.38
CA ASP A 26 16.43 0.63 -28.04
C ASP A 26 15.56 -0.49 -28.62
N LYS A 27 14.52 -0.95 -27.90
CA LYS A 27 13.62 -2.03 -28.37
C LYS A 27 12.77 -1.61 -29.57
N VAL A 28 12.28 -0.37 -29.61
CA VAL A 28 11.55 0.16 -30.78
C VAL A 28 12.49 0.27 -31.98
N LEU A 29 13.65 0.89 -31.79
CA LEU A 29 14.65 1.03 -32.86
C LEU A 29 15.12 -0.34 -33.36
N ARG A 30 15.25 -1.33 -32.46
CA ARG A 30 15.56 -2.72 -32.81
C ARG A 30 14.49 -3.29 -33.73
N THR A 31 13.22 -3.12 -33.37
CA THR A 31 12.08 -3.63 -34.15
C THR A 31 12.11 -3.06 -35.56
N ILE A 32 12.27 -1.74 -35.70
CA ILE A 32 12.34 -1.06 -37.00
C ILE A 32 13.59 -1.50 -37.79
N GLN A 33 14.74 -1.65 -37.11
CA GLN A 33 15.98 -2.10 -37.73
C GLN A 33 15.85 -3.51 -38.34
N TYR A 34 15.30 -4.46 -37.58
CA TYR A 34 15.15 -5.85 -38.06
C TYR A 34 14.03 -5.97 -39.10
N PHE A 35 12.96 -5.19 -38.99
CA PHE A 35 11.96 -5.08 -40.06
C PHE A 35 12.60 -4.55 -41.35
N SER A 36 13.41 -3.51 -41.25
CA SER A 36 14.14 -2.95 -42.41
C SER A 36 15.13 -3.95 -43.01
N ARG A 37 15.75 -4.80 -42.18
CA ARG A 37 16.61 -5.91 -42.64
C ARG A 37 15.82 -6.94 -43.45
N PHE A 38 14.68 -7.37 -42.92
CA PHE A 38 13.80 -8.30 -43.62
C PHE A 38 13.28 -7.69 -44.93
N TYR A 39 12.77 -6.47 -44.88
CA TYR A 39 12.12 -5.85 -46.03
C TYR A 39 13.11 -5.52 -47.15
N ALA A 40 14.33 -5.07 -46.84
CA ALA A 40 15.39 -4.91 -47.84
C ALA A 40 15.75 -6.24 -48.52
N TRP A 41 15.80 -7.34 -47.75
CA TRP A 41 16.02 -8.67 -48.31
C TRP A 41 14.85 -9.14 -49.17
N TYR A 42 13.61 -8.88 -48.75
CA TYR A 42 12.40 -9.22 -49.50
C TYR A 42 12.38 -8.52 -50.86
N LEU A 43 12.61 -7.20 -50.88
CA LEU A 43 12.68 -6.40 -52.11
C LEU A 43 13.79 -6.89 -53.06
N TYR A 44 14.95 -7.24 -52.51
CA TYR A 44 16.04 -7.85 -53.29
C TYR A 44 15.62 -9.19 -53.91
N ARG A 45 14.91 -10.04 -53.16
CA ARG A 45 14.40 -11.34 -53.64
C ARG A 45 13.28 -11.21 -54.67
N THR A 46 12.53 -10.12 -54.65
CA THR A 46 11.49 -9.81 -55.64
C THR A 46 12.02 -9.02 -56.84
N ASN A 47 13.35 -8.90 -57.01
CA ASN A 47 14.01 -8.19 -58.11
C ASN A 47 13.63 -6.70 -58.24
N GLU A 48 13.35 -6.03 -57.13
CA GLU A 48 13.11 -4.57 -57.12
C GLU A 48 14.43 -3.80 -57.37
N PRO A 49 14.38 -2.59 -57.97
CA PRO A 49 15.57 -1.81 -58.27
C PRO A 49 16.25 -1.28 -56.98
N SER A 50 17.58 -1.09 -57.02
CA SER A 50 18.37 -0.60 -55.87
C SER A 50 17.84 0.69 -55.27
N SER A 51 17.22 1.57 -56.08
CA SER A 51 16.55 2.79 -55.63
C SER A 51 15.49 2.58 -54.54
N VAL A 52 14.86 1.39 -54.51
CA VAL A 52 13.84 1.02 -53.51
C VAL A 52 14.46 0.24 -52.35
N ILE A 53 15.56 -0.49 -52.58
CA ILE A 53 16.25 -1.33 -51.57
C ILE A 53 17.18 -0.49 -50.68
N ASP A 54 17.91 0.46 -51.27
CA ASP A 54 18.95 1.25 -50.60
C ASP A 54 18.42 2.06 -49.41
N PRO A 55 17.22 2.70 -49.46
CA PRO A 55 16.64 3.38 -48.30
C PRO A 55 16.50 2.46 -47.08
N TRP A 56 15.99 1.24 -47.26
CA TRP A 56 15.79 0.27 -46.15
C TRP A 56 17.12 -0.27 -45.63
N SER A 57 18.10 -0.49 -46.50
CA SER A 57 19.48 -0.83 -46.11
C SER A 57 20.13 0.29 -45.30
N LYS A 58 19.83 1.56 -45.63
CA LYS A 58 20.27 2.73 -44.87
C LYS A 58 19.58 2.81 -43.52
N VAL A 59 18.28 2.56 -43.41
CA VAL A 59 17.57 2.51 -42.11
C VAL A 59 18.14 1.39 -41.22
N LYS A 60 18.34 0.17 -41.77
CA LYS A 60 18.98 -0.96 -41.05
C LYS A 60 20.34 -0.57 -40.47
N SER A 61 21.20 0.07 -41.26
CA SER A 61 22.55 0.43 -40.82
C SER A 61 22.56 1.58 -39.81
N GLN A 62 21.82 2.66 -40.07
CA GLN A 62 21.78 3.84 -39.19
C GLN A 62 21.15 3.54 -37.83
N LEU A 63 20.05 2.80 -37.80
CA LEU A 63 19.45 2.35 -36.53
C LEU A 63 20.35 1.37 -35.80
N GLY A 64 21.10 0.53 -36.52
CA GLY A 64 22.13 -0.33 -35.93
C GLY A 64 23.21 0.47 -35.19
N VAL A 65 23.76 1.52 -35.81
CA VAL A 65 24.76 2.40 -35.17
C VAL A 65 24.15 3.15 -33.98
N THR A 66 22.95 3.70 -34.14
CA THR A 66 22.24 4.43 -33.07
C THR A 66 22.06 3.55 -31.83
N ARG A 67 21.63 2.30 -32.01
CA ARG A 67 21.46 1.35 -30.92
C ARG A 67 22.77 0.93 -30.26
N LYS A 68 23.86 0.82 -31.03
CA LYS A 68 25.19 0.59 -30.44
C LYS A 68 25.57 1.73 -29.49
N ILE A 69 25.33 2.97 -29.89
CA ILE A 69 25.60 4.16 -29.06
C ILE A 69 24.75 4.13 -27.78
N LEU A 70 23.45 3.84 -27.88
CA LEU A 70 22.55 3.76 -26.70
C LEU A 70 22.96 2.69 -25.68
N ARG A 71 23.77 1.70 -26.07
CA ARG A 71 24.19 0.58 -25.21
C ARG A 71 25.61 0.72 -24.64
N VAL A 72 26.34 1.79 -24.98
CA VAL A 72 27.68 2.04 -24.42
C VAL A 72 27.61 2.13 -22.90
N GLY A 73 28.50 1.40 -22.20
CA GLY A 73 28.55 1.33 -20.74
C GLY A 73 27.61 0.29 -20.10
N LYS A 74 26.65 -0.26 -20.85
CA LYS A 74 25.66 -1.21 -20.31
C LYS A 74 26.27 -2.56 -19.88
N TRP A 75 27.50 -2.87 -20.29
CA TRP A 75 28.21 -4.07 -19.85
C TRP A 75 28.47 -4.11 -18.33
N VAL A 76 28.55 -2.96 -17.66
CA VAL A 76 28.78 -2.87 -16.20
C VAL A 76 27.62 -3.48 -15.41
N GLU A 77 26.38 -3.28 -15.87
CA GLU A 77 25.17 -3.87 -15.28
C GLU A 77 25.26 -5.40 -15.24
N HIS A 78 25.72 -5.99 -16.34
CA HIS A 78 25.87 -7.44 -16.46
C HIS A 78 27.05 -8.00 -15.66
N VAL A 79 28.13 -7.23 -15.48
CA VAL A 79 29.24 -7.59 -14.58
C VAL A 79 28.77 -7.64 -13.13
N ARG A 80 28.02 -6.61 -12.69
CA ARG A 80 27.42 -6.59 -11.35
C ARG A 80 26.49 -7.77 -11.14
N ALA A 81 25.58 -8.04 -12.08
CA ALA A 81 24.65 -9.17 -11.98
C ALA A 81 25.37 -10.52 -11.92
N ALA A 82 26.48 -10.68 -12.67
CA ALA A 82 27.30 -11.89 -12.59
C ALA A 82 27.96 -12.05 -11.21
N ALA A 83 28.48 -10.97 -10.62
CA ALA A 83 29.06 -10.98 -9.29
C ALA A 83 28.02 -11.35 -8.20
N GLU A 84 26.82 -10.77 -8.26
CA GLU A 84 25.73 -11.07 -7.33
C GLU A 84 25.33 -12.56 -7.39
N ILE A 85 25.24 -13.14 -8.59
CA ILE A 85 24.97 -14.59 -8.77
C ILE A 85 26.11 -15.43 -8.18
N TYR A 86 27.36 -15.02 -8.40
CA TYR A 86 28.51 -15.73 -7.87
C TYR A 86 28.55 -15.70 -6.34
N ASP A 87 28.34 -14.54 -5.72
CA ASP A 87 28.33 -14.37 -4.27
C ASP A 87 27.19 -15.17 -3.62
N ALA A 88 26.02 -15.22 -4.27
CA ALA A 88 24.91 -16.04 -3.83
C ALA A 88 25.25 -17.55 -3.88
N SER A 89 26.00 -17.99 -4.90
CA SER A 89 26.43 -19.38 -5.04
C SER A 89 27.41 -19.83 -3.95
N GLN A 90 28.25 -18.92 -3.44
CA GLN A 90 29.19 -19.20 -2.34
C GLN A 90 28.47 -19.38 -0.99
N LYS A 91 27.32 -18.72 -0.81
CA LYS A 91 26.55 -18.75 0.44
C LYS A 91 25.62 -19.96 0.59
N THR A 92 25.36 -20.71 -0.50
CA THR A 92 24.38 -21.80 -0.52
C THR A 92 24.99 -23.14 -0.96
N ASN A 93 25.30 -24.02 0.00
CA ASN A 93 25.85 -25.35 -0.30
C ASN A 93 24.86 -26.32 -1.00
N ASN A 94 23.55 -26.03 -0.98
CA ASN A 94 22.47 -26.88 -1.51
C ASN A 94 21.66 -26.26 -2.67
N GLY A 95 22.20 -25.24 -3.36
CA GLY A 95 21.53 -24.60 -4.50
C GLY A 95 21.56 -25.43 -5.79
N ASP A 96 20.64 -25.14 -6.72
CA ASP A 96 20.63 -25.71 -8.07
C ASP A 96 21.82 -25.16 -8.90
N LYS A 97 22.96 -25.85 -8.78
CA LYS A 97 24.22 -25.44 -9.39
C LYS A 97 24.12 -25.30 -10.90
N ILE A 98 23.32 -26.13 -11.57
CA ILE A 98 23.14 -26.08 -13.03
C ILE A 98 22.49 -24.76 -13.44
N ALA A 99 21.39 -24.37 -12.77
CA ALA A 99 20.74 -23.08 -13.04
C ALA A 99 21.68 -21.91 -12.76
N GLN A 100 22.44 -21.97 -11.66
CA GLN A 100 23.38 -20.91 -11.27
C GLN A 100 24.51 -20.73 -12.28
N TYR A 101 25.16 -21.82 -12.72
CA TYR A 101 26.22 -21.75 -13.72
C TYR A 101 25.71 -21.22 -15.06
N LEU A 102 24.54 -21.66 -15.51
CA LEU A 102 23.95 -21.17 -16.76
C LEU A 102 23.62 -19.68 -16.68
N GLN A 103 23.11 -19.19 -15.54
CA GLN A 103 22.86 -17.76 -15.34
C GLN A 103 24.15 -16.93 -15.26
N LEU A 104 25.20 -17.46 -14.63
CA LEU A 104 26.50 -16.81 -14.56
C LEU A 104 27.13 -16.66 -15.96
N VAL A 105 27.14 -17.74 -16.74
CA VAL A 105 27.65 -17.73 -18.14
C VAL A 105 26.82 -16.79 -19.01
N ARG A 106 25.49 -16.74 -18.81
CA ARG A 106 24.62 -15.79 -19.52
C ARG A 106 25.04 -14.33 -19.27
N GLN A 107 25.18 -13.95 -18.00
CA GLN A 107 25.52 -12.56 -17.64
C GLN A 107 26.96 -12.20 -18.08
N ALA A 108 27.92 -13.10 -17.92
CA ALA A 108 29.29 -12.90 -18.42
C ALA A 108 29.32 -12.76 -19.95
N GLY A 109 28.52 -13.56 -20.68
CA GLY A 109 28.37 -13.47 -22.13
C GLY A 109 27.79 -12.14 -22.59
N TYR A 110 26.77 -11.62 -21.90
CA TYR A 110 26.19 -10.31 -22.22
C TYR A 110 27.13 -9.16 -21.89
N ALA A 111 27.86 -9.23 -20.77
CA ALA A 111 28.90 -8.26 -20.42
C ALA A 111 29.99 -8.20 -21.51
N GLY A 112 30.52 -9.37 -21.91
CA GLY A 112 31.53 -9.46 -22.96
C GLY A 112 31.03 -8.93 -24.31
N TYR A 113 29.81 -9.28 -24.71
CA TYR A 113 29.20 -8.77 -25.94
C TYR A 113 29.14 -7.25 -25.95
N LEU A 114 28.56 -6.65 -24.91
CA LEU A 114 28.35 -5.20 -24.84
C LEU A 114 29.67 -4.43 -24.71
N PHE A 115 30.68 -5.01 -24.04
CA PHE A 115 32.00 -4.42 -23.94
C PHE A 115 32.69 -4.36 -25.30
N PHE A 116 32.79 -5.49 -26.01
CA PHE A 116 33.44 -5.52 -27.33
C PHE A 116 32.64 -4.77 -28.40
N ASP A 117 31.30 -4.81 -28.36
CA ASP A 117 30.44 -4.04 -29.27
C ASP A 117 30.63 -2.52 -29.05
N ALA A 118 30.80 -2.07 -27.80
CA ALA A 118 31.08 -0.66 -27.48
C ALA A 118 32.42 -0.19 -28.05
N LEU A 119 33.45 -1.03 -28.06
CA LEU A 119 34.75 -0.70 -28.67
C LEU A 119 34.68 -0.49 -30.20
N THR A 120 33.61 -0.96 -30.86
CA THR A 120 33.41 -0.74 -32.30
C THR A 120 32.76 0.60 -32.64
N VAL A 121 32.23 1.33 -31.65
CA VAL A 121 31.50 2.59 -31.89
C VAL A 121 32.33 3.65 -32.62
N PRO A 122 33.61 3.92 -32.27
CA PRO A 122 34.42 4.93 -32.96
C PRO A 122 34.55 4.70 -34.47
N ASP A 123 34.63 3.45 -34.92
CA ASP A 123 34.66 3.11 -36.35
C ASP A 123 33.28 3.24 -36.99
N ALA A 124 32.24 2.77 -36.27
CA ALA A 124 30.86 2.77 -36.73
C ALA A 124 30.28 4.18 -36.95
N ILE A 125 30.71 5.17 -36.17
CA ILE A 125 30.32 6.58 -36.34
C ILE A 125 31.24 7.36 -37.29
N GLY A 126 32.32 6.73 -37.78
CA GLY A 126 33.27 7.36 -38.70
C GLY A 126 34.32 8.27 -38.03
N PHE A 127 34.42 8.26 -36.70
CA PHE A 127 35.41 9.07 -35.95
C PHE A 127 36.84 8.57 -36.15
N ARG A 128 37.06 7.25 -36.06
CA ARG A 128 38.37 6.62 -36.30
C ARG A 128 38.19 5.24 -36.89
N LYS A 129 38.64 5.07 -38.14
CA LYS A 129 38.68 3.75 -38.78
C LYS A 129 39.74 2.87 -38.14
N SER A 130 39.38 1.61 -37.87
CA SER A 130 40.27 0.62 -37.26
C SER A 130 40.12 -0.73 -37.95
N GLU A 131 41.25 -1.31 -38.36
CA GLU A 131 41.28 -2.66 -38.93
C GLU A 131 40.90 -3.73 -37.89
N ALA A 132 41.05 -3.42 -36.59
CA ALA A 132 40.67 -4.30 -35.49
C ALA A 132 39.14 -4.42 -35.32
N THR A 133 38.33 -3.52 -35.90
CA THR A 133 36.87 -3.49 -35.74
C THR A 133 36.21 -4.82 -36.14
N LYS A 134 36.66 -5.44 -37.24
CA LYS A 134 36.12 -6.74 -37.68
C LYS A 134 36.37 -7.84 -36.64
N GLN A 135 37.57 -7.87 -36.06
CA GLN A 135 37.93 -8.86 -35.04
C GLN A 135 37.17 -8.61 -33.72
N LEU A 136 37.03 -7.34 -33.32
CA LEU A 136 36.25 -6.96 -32.14
C LEU A 136 34.78 -7.33 -32.29
N GLN A 137 34.19 -7.08 -33.46
CA GLN A 137 32.81 -7.47 -33.75
C GLN A 137 32.61 -9.00 -33.73
N ALA A 138 33.55 -9.76 -34.28
CA ALA A 138 33.53 -11.22 -34.21
C ALA A 138 33.62 -11.73 -32.76
N ARG A 139 34.47 -11.11 -31.93
CA ARG A 139 34.54 -11.42 -30.48
C ARG A 139 33.23 -11.09 -29.77
N ALA A 140 32.65 -9.92 -30.05
CA ALA A 140 31.35 -9.54 -29.50
C ALA A 140 30.28 -10.59 -29.82
N PHE A 141 30.19 -11.03 -31.09
CA PHE A 141 29.24 -12.07 -31.47
C PHE A 141 29.48 -13.43 -30.80
N ARG A 142 30.73 -13.83 -30.55
CA ARG A 142 31.05 -15.06 -29.79
C ARG A 142 30.54 -15.00 -28.35
N PHE A 143 30.76 -13.86 -27.68
CA PHE A 143 30.22 -13.64 -26.33
C PHE A 143 28.69 -13.62 -26.31
N TRP A 144 28.07 -12.98 -27.30
CA TRP A 144 26.61 -12.95 -27.40
C TRP A 144 26.02 -14.34 -27.65
N PHE A 145 26.65 -15.12 -28.54
CA PHE A 145 26.28 -16.51 -28.81
C PHE A 145 26.37 -17.36 -27.54
N ALA A 146 27.49 -17.28 -26.81
CA ALA A 146 27.68 -18.01 -25.56
C ALA A 146 26.63 -17.64 -24.51
N GLY A 147 26.33 -16.35 -24.36
CA GLY A 147 25.32 -15.86 -23.42
C GLY A 147 23.90 -16.32 -23.78
N LEU A 148 23.52 -16.24 -25.06
CA LEU A 148 22.22 -16.71 -25.55
C LEU A 148 22.07 -18.23 -25.45
N LEU A 149 23.13 -18.98 -25.77
CA LEU A 149 23.11 -20.44 -25.64
C LEU A 149 22.92 -20.85 -24.17
N ALA A 150 23.64 -20.22 -23.24
CA ALA A 150 23.45 -20.46 -21.81
C ALA A 150 22.03 -20.07 -21.33
N SER A 151 21.47 -18.98 -21.86
CA SER A 151 20.08 -18.57 -21.58
C SER A 151 19.05 -19.59 -22.10
N ALA A 152 19.23 -20.07 -23.33
CA ALA A 152 18.35 -21.07 -23.93
C ALA A 152 18.42 -22.41 -23.17
N LEU A 153 19.63 -22.86 -22.81
CA LEU A 153 19.83 -24.05 -21.98
C LEU A 153 19.19 -23.89 -20.59
N ALA A 154 19.29 -22.70 -19.98
CA ALA A 154 18.62 -22.40 -18.73
C ALA A 154 17.09 -22.45 -18.88
N GLY A 155 16.54 -21.95 -19.99
CA GLY A 155 15.12 -22.00 -20.30
C GLY A 155 14.61 -23.44 -20.48
N VAL A 156 15.36 -24.29 -21.18
CA VAL A 156 15.05 -25.72 -21.33
C VAL A 156 15.08 -26.44 -19.98
N TYR A 157 16.13 -26.20 -19.18
CA TYR A 157 16.28 -26.79 -17.86
C TYR A 157 15.18 -26.34 -16.89
N ALA A 158 14.85 -25.05 -16.88
CA ALA A 158 13.75 -24.50 -16.09
C ALA A 158 12.39 -25.10 -16.53
N THR A 159 12.17 -25.27 -17.84
CA THR A 159 10.95 -25.91 -18.36
C THR A 159 10.84 -27.36 -17.88
N TYR A 160 11.93 -28.13 -17.95
CA TYR A 160 11.97 -29.49 -17.42
C TYR A 160 11.66 -29.53 -15.92
N ARG A 161 12.29 -28.67 -15.11
CA ARG A 161 12.03 -28.61 -13.67
C ARG A 161 10.59 -28.24 -13.34
N LEU A 162 10.03 -27.25 -14.04
CA LEU A 162 8.65 -26.82 -13.85
C LEU A 162 7.65 -27.92 -14.27
N GLN A 163 7.93 -28.66 -15.34
CA GLN A 163 7.11 -29.82 -15.73
C GLN A 163 7.18 -30.96 -14.70
N THR A 164 8.36 -31.24 -14.15
CA THR A 164 8.51 -32.25 -13.10
C THR A 164 7.78 -31.84 -11.82
N LYS A 165 7.85 -30.56 -11.44
CA LYS A 165 7.04 -30.01 -10.34
C LYS A 165 5.54 -30.07 -10.63
N ALA A 166 5.12 -29.73 -11.86
CA ALA A 166 3.73 -29.82 -12.29
C ALA A 166 3.18 -31.26 -12.17
N LYS A 167 3.96 -32.26 -12.58
CA LYS A 167 3.57 -33.68 -12.49
C LYS A 167 3.53 -34.23 -11.08
N ALA A 168 4.25 -33.61 -10.15
CA ALA A 168 4.28 -34.01 -8.73
C ALA A 168 3.14 -33.40 -7.91
N LEU A 169 2.33 -32.51 -8.50
CA LEU A 169 1.22 -31.85 -7.82
C LEU A 169 -0.03 -32.73 -7.76
N ASN A 170 -0.71 -32.68 -6.62
CA ASN A 170 -2.02 -33.30 -6.43
C ASN A 170 -3.12 -32.26 -6.60
N GLU A 171 -3.74 -32.19 -7.78
CA GLU A 171 -4.75 -31.16 -8.13
C GLU A 171 -6.07 -31.27 -7.33
N LYS A 172 -6.20 -32.27 -6.46
CA LYS A 172 -7.38 -32.48 -5.61
C LYS A 172 -7.37 -31.61 -4.34
N ASP A 173 -6.23 -31.05 -3.95
CA ASP A 173 -6.14 -30.11 -2.84
C ASP A 173 -6.07 -28.64 -3.34
N ALA A 174 -6.52 -27.71 -2.50
CA ALA A 174 -6.57 -26.29 -2.86
C ALA A 174 -5.16 -25.68 -3.01
N GLU A 175 -4.17 -26.18 -2.25
CA GLU A 175 -2.77 -25.77 -2.33
C GLU A 175 -2.14 -26.15 -3.67
N GLY A 176 -2.46 -27.34 -4.18
CA GLY A 176 -1.98 -27.86 -5.45
C GLY A 176 -2.54 -27.13 -6.65
N LYS A 177 -3.78 -26.62 -6.55
CA LYS A 177 -4.36 -25.71 -7.57
C LYS A 177 -3.64 -24.37 -7.60
N VAL A 178 -3.37 -23.76 -6.45
CA VAL A 178 -2.65 -22.47 -6.37
C VAL A 178 -1.21 -22.61 -6.88
N GLU A 179 -0.51 -23.67 -6.46
CA GLU A 179 0.84 -23.95 -6.93
C GLU A 179 0.85 -24.29 -8.42
N GLY A 180 -0.19 -24.98 -8.92
CA GLY A 180 -0.41 -25.22 -10.35
C GLY A 180 -0.52 -23.93 -11.17
N VAL A 181 -1.29 -22.94 -10.70
CA VAL A 181 -1.41 -21.62 -11.36
C VAL A 181 -0.08 -20.87 -11.34
N LYS A 182 0.67 -20.90 -10.23
CA LYS A 182 2.00 -20.28 -10.13
C LYS A 182 2.99 -20.92 -11.11
N ILE A 183 3.04 -22.25 -11.16
CA ILE A 183 3.88 -22.99 -12.10
C ILE A 183 3.49 -22.68 -13.53
N ALA A 184 2.20 -22.54 -13.84
CA ALA A 184 1.73 -22.19 -15.17
C ALA A 184 2.20 -20.78 -15.60
N ARG A 185 2.08 -19.78 -14.71
CA ARG A 185 2.60 -18.42 -14.97
C ARG A 185 4.12 -18.40 -15.15
N GLN A 186 4.86 -19.09 -14.29
CA GLN A 186 6.32 -19.22 -14.41
C GLN A 186 6.73 -19.92 -15.71
N ALA A 187 6.02 -21.00 -16.09
CA ALA A 187 6.27 -21.73 -17.32
C ALA A 187 5.99 -20.85 -18.55
N GLN A 188 4.95 -20.01 -18.52
CA GLN A 188 4.67 -19.06 -19.60
C GLN A 188 5.81 -18.04 -19.76
N ALA A 189 6.29 -17.45 -18.66
CA ALA A 189 7.40 -16.50 -18.70
C ALA A 189 8.69 -17.15 -19.25
N VAL A 190 9.02 -18.37 -18.78
CA VAL A 190 10.18 -19.14 -19.27
C VAL A 190 10.06 -19.46 -20.76
N ARG A 191 8.88 -19.85 -21.25
CA ARG A 191 8.64 -20.15 -22.66
C ARG A 191 8.80 -18.92 -23.55
N ILE A 192 8.27 -17.77 -23.13
CA ILE A 192 8.39 -16.51 -23.87
C ILE A 192 9.86 -16.08 -23.96
N GLN A 193 10.61 -16.19 -22.85
CA GLN A 193 12.03 -15.87 -22.85
C GLN A 193 12.83 -16.85 -23.72
N LEU A 194 12.58 -18.16 -23.62
CA LEU A 194 13.23 -19.17 -24.44
C LEU A 194 12.98 -18.94 -25.94
N LEU A 195 11.74 -18.62 -26.32
CA LEU A 195 11.41 -18.27 -27.71
C LEU A 195 12.19 -17.05 -28.18
N SER A 196 12.27 -16.00 -27.35
CA SER A 196 13.06 -14.80 -27.66
C SER A 196 14.55 -15.11 -27.81
N ASP A 197 15.11 -15.95 -26.94
CA ASP A 197 16.54 -16.31 -26.97
C ASP A 197 16.88 -17.15 -28.20
N LEU A 198 16.02 -18.10 -28.58
CA LEU A 198 16.18 -18.91 -29.79
C LEU A 198 16.12 -18.05 -31.06
N CYS A 199 15.20 -17.08 -31.10
CA CYS A 199 15.12 -16.12 -32.19
C CYS A 199 16.41 -15.28 -32.28
N ASP A 200 16.89 -14.76 -31.14
CA ASP A 200 18.10 -13.93 -31.08
C ASP A 200 19.38 -14.71 -31.41
N LEU A 201 19.44 -16.02 -31.13
CA LEU A 201 20.60 -16.88 -31.39
C LEU A 201 20.93 -16.99 -32.88
N THR A 202 19.94 -16.82 -33.76
CA THR A 202 20.15 -16.79 -35.21
C THR A 202 21.06 -15.65 -35.68
N VAL A 203 21.10 -14.54 -34.94
CA VAL A 203 21.87 -13.35 -35.31
C VAL A 203 23.38 -13.59 -35.20
N PRO A 204 23.95 -13.95 -34.03
CA PRO A 204 25.36 -14.27 -33.95
C PRO A 204 25.71 -15.58 -34.66
N ALA A 205 24.79 -16.57 -34.75
CA ALA A 205 25.06 -17.82 -35.47
C ALA A 205 25.30 -17.58 -36.97
N SER A 206 24.45 -16.77 -37.62
CA SER A 206 24.63 -16.34 -39.01
C SER A 206 25.90 -15.48 -39.16
N ALA A 207 26.10 -14.49 -38.28
CA ALA A 207 27.23 -13.57 -38.36
C ALA A 207 28.61 -14.23 -38.15
N LEU A 208 28.68 -15.34 -37.40
CA LEU A 208 29.89 -16.13 -37.18
C LEU A 208 30.09 -17.24 -38.20
N GLY A 209 29.10 -17.50 -39.07
CA GLY A 209 29.12 -18.62 -40.02
C GLY A 209 28.92 -19.99 -39.35
N TYR A 210 28.30 -20.04 -38.16
CA TYR A 210 27.95 -21.30 -37.49
C TYR A 210 26.72 -21.97 -38.10
N ALA A 211 25.86 -21.20 -38.76
CA ALA A 211 24.69 -21.68 -39.50
C ALA A 211 24.44 -20.80 -40.72
N ASP A 212 24.08 -21.40 -41.85
CA ASP A 212 23.70 -20.70 -43.07
C ASP A 212 22.23 -20.27 -42.99
N ILE A 213 21.99 -19.12 -42.35
CA ILE A 213 20.66 -18.56 -42.14
C ILE A 213 20.56 -17.29 -42.99
N ASP A 214 19.56 -17.24 -43.87
CA ASP A 214 19.37 -16.10 -44.77
C ASP A 214 18.99 -14.81 -44.02
N ASP A 215 19.37 -13.67 -44.61
CA ASP A 215 19.18 -12.35 -44.00
C ASP A 215 17.70 -11.99 -43.75
N GLY A 216 16.78 -12.59 -44.53
CA GLY A 216 15.34 -12.43 -44.39
C GLY A 216 14.82 -13.09 -43.12
N LEU A 217 15.18 -14.36 -42.91
CA LEU A 217 14.79 -15.12 -41.71
C LEU A 217 15.41 -14.52 -40.44
N VAL A 218 16.68 -14.09 -40.48
CA VAL A 218 17.30 -13.35 -39.35
C VAL A 218 16.57 -12.02 -39.10
N GLY A 219 16.09 -11.36 -40.15
CA GLY A 219 15.23 -10.18 -40.08
C GLY A 219 13.91 -10.47 -39.34
N LEU A 220 13.16 -11.48 -39.78
CA LEU A 220 11.85 -11.85 -39.20
C LEU A 220 11.96 -12.31 -37.74
N LEU A 221 12.90 -13.20 -37.44
CA LEU A 221 13.11 -13.67 -36.06
C LEU A 221 13.58 -12.55 -35.15
N GLY A 222 14.40 -11.63 -35.68
CA GLY A 222 14.78 -10.41 -34.97
C GLY A 222 13.61 -9.45 -34.71
N VAL A 223 12.62 -9.37 -35.61
CA VAL A 223 11.36 -8.63 -35.34
C VAL A 223 10.59 -9.30 -34.21
N LEU A 224 10.41 -10.62 -34.27
CA LEU A 224 9.67 -11.38 -33.26
C LEU A 224 10.28 -11.22 -31.87
N SER A 225 11.59 -11.42 -31.71
CA SER A 225 12.27 -11.23 -30.42
C SER A 225 12.24 -9.78 -29.94
N SER A 226 12.23 -8.82 -30.87
CA SER A 226 12.11 -7.40 -30.53
C SER A 226 10.72 -7.06 -30.04
N LEU A 227 9.66 -7.58 -30.67
CA LEU A 227 8.27 -7.39 -30.23
C LEU A 227 8.02 -8.02 -28.86
N ILE A 228 8.58 -9.21 -28.59
CA ILE A 228 8.57 -9.81 -27.24
C ILE A 228 9.24 -8.86 -26.24
N GLY A 229 10.40 -8.29 -26.61
CA GLY A 229 11.10 -7.31 -25.79
C GLY A 229 10.36 -5.98 -25.59
N VAL A 230 9.64 -5.50 -26.61
CA VAL A 230 8.76 -4.32 -26.54
C VAL A 230 7.63 -4.61 -25.57
N TRP A 231 6.91 -5.72 -25.74
CA TRP A 231 5.81 -6.13 -24.87
C TRP A 231 6.25 -6.25 -23.41
N GLY A 232 7.36 -6.94 -23.13
CA GLY A 232 7.85 -7.10 -21.76
C GLY A 232 8.30 -5.78 -21.13
N THR A 233 8.92 -4.88 -21.89
CA THR A 233 9.33 -3.55 -21.39
C THR A 233 8.13 -2.61 -21.25
N TRP A 234 7.15 -2.71 -22.14
CA TRP A 234 5.88 -1.97 -22.07
C TRP A 234 5.09 -2.34 -20.80
N GLN A 235 5.02 -3.63 -20.46
CA GLN A 235 4.43 -4.08 -19.20
C GLN A 235 5.20 -3.58 -17.98
N LYS A 236 6.54 -3.64 -17.99
CA LYS A 236 7.37 -3.11 -16.88
C LYS A 236 7.19 -1.61 -16.66
N THR A 237 7.16 -0.83 -17.74
CA THR A 237 6.94 0.62 -17.69
C THR A 237 5.49 1.00 -17.35
N ALA A 238 4.56 0.05 -17.43
CA ALA A 238 3.22 0.18 -16.86
C ALA A 238 3.24 -0.01 -15.33
N LEU A 239 4.15 -0.83 -14.81
CA LEU A 239 4.33 -1.10 -13.36
C LEU A 239 5.18 -0.02 -12.66
N GLU A 240 6.22 0.52 -13.31
CA GLU A 240 7.03 1.66 -12.82
C GLU A 240 6.20 2.95 -12.62
N VAL A 241 4.97 3.00 -13.15
CA VAL A 241 3.95 4.03 -12.83
C VAL A 241 3.69 4.12 -11.34
N ASN A 242 3.75 3.01 -10.60
CA ASN A 242 3.45 3.04 -9.18
C ASN A 242 4.63 3.59 -8.33
N GLU A 243 5.87 3.60 -8.85
CA GLU A 243 7.05 4.10 -8.12
C GLU A 243 7.55 5.48 -8.59
N GLN A 244 7.48 5.84 -9.88
CA GLN A 244 8.08 7.08 -10.39
C GLN A 244 7.25 8.35 -10.18
N TYR A 245 5.92 8.27 -9.99
CA TYR A 245 5.13 9.43 -9.55
C TYR A 245 5.40 9.82 -8.08
N ALA A 246 6.14 9.00 -7.33
CA ALA A 246 6.59 9.32 -5.99
C ALA A 246 7.87 10.18 -5.98
N ASN A 247 8.66 10.22 -7.05
CA ASN A 247 9.96 10.91 -7.07
C ASN A 247 10.23 11.53 -8.46
N VAL A 248 10.23 12.87 -8.56
CA VAL A 248 11.20 13.73 -9.31
C VAL A 248 10.59 15.11 -9.68
N ASN A 249 11.26 16.15 -9.18
CA ASN A 249 11.20 17.56 -9.59
C ASN A 249 11.77 17.75 -11.00
N LEU A 250 11.17 18.61 -11.84
CA LEU A 250 11.73 19.00 -13.14
C LEU A 250 12.52 20.33 -13.05
N PRO A 251 13.61 20.49 -13.83
CA PRO A 251 14.62 21.53 -13.65
C PRO A 251 14.43 22.80 -14.50
N THR A 252 15.12 23.81 -14.00
CA THR A 252 15.25 25.22 -14.36
C THR A 252 15.84 25.45 -15.75
N ALA A 253 15.01 25.54 -16.80
CA ALA A 253 15.45 26.07 -18.09
C ALA A 253 14.39 26.89 -18.85
N MET A 254 13.25 27.17 -18.22
CA MET A 254 12.21 28.10 -18.75
C MET A 254 12.23 29.48 -18.06
N ALA A 255 13.11 29.69 -17.08
CA ALA A 255 13.16 30.93 -16.29
C ALA A 255 13.87 32.09 -17.00
N ASP A 256 14.81 31.81 -17.91
CA ASP A 256 15.67 32.86 -18.47
C ASP A 256 15.06 33.60 -19.67
N HIS A 257 14.00 33.07 -20.29
CA HIS A 257 13.33 33.74 -21.41
C HIS A 257 12.20 34.71 -20.96
N LEU A 258 11.77 34.63 -19.70
CA LEU A 258 10.71 35.48 -19.14
C LEU A 258 11.23 36.75 -18.46
N ASN A 259 12.54 36.90 -18.30
CA ASN A 259 13.15 38.06 -17.64
C ASN A 259 13.46 39.25 -18.57
N SER A 260 13.27 39.14 -19.90
CA SER A 260 13.62 40.23 -20.84
C SER A 260 12.46 41.14 -21.27
N LEU A 261 11.31 41.13 -20.57
CA LEU A 261 10.12 41.93 -20.93
C LEU A 261 9.69 42.94 -19.85
N LYS A 262 10.57 43.29 -18.90
CA LYS A 262 10.29 44.29 -17.86
C LYS A 262 11.07 45.59 -18.10
N ASP A 263 10.69 46.35 -19.12
CA ASP A 263 11.00 47.79 -19.17
C ASP A 263 9.96 48.53 -20.03
N THR A 264 8.98 49.14 -19.38
CA THR A 264 8.28 50.37 -19.82
C THR A 264 7.42 50.92 -18.66
N PRO A 265 7.47 52.24 -18.37
CA PRO A 265 6.87 52.83 -17.17
C PRO A 265 5.37 53.14 -17.31
N ARG A 266 4.62 52.99 -16.21
CA ARG A 266 3.22 53.43 -16.07
C ARG A 266 3.13 54.88 -15.60
N PRO A 267 2.08 55.65 -15.99
CA PRO A 267 1.85 56.99 -15.47
C PRO A 267 1.09 57.00 -14.14
N VAL A 268 1.37 58.04 -13.35
CA VAL A 268 0.84 58.40 -12.02
C VAL A 268 -0.40 59.29 -12.15
N THR A 269 -1.35 59.21 -11.21
CA THR A 269 -2.28 60.32 -10.86
C THR A 269 -2.86 60.11 -9.44
N PRO A 270 -3.34 61.18 -8.75
CA PRO A 270 -2.99 61.41 -7.34
C PRO A 270 -4.18 61.56 -6.36
N GLY A 271 -3.87 61.47 -5.07
CA GLY A 271 -4.30 62.44 -4.07
C GLY A 271 -5.62 62.20 -3.32
N VAL A 272 -5.50 61.88 -2.03
CA VAL A 272 -6.54 61.93 -1.00
C VAL A 272 -6.60 63.34 -0.40
N GLY A 273 -7.80 63.82 -0.06
CA GLY A 273 -8.03 65.06 0.70
C GLY A 273 -9.27 64.95 1.59
N GLU A 274 -9.12 65.43 2.83
CA GLU A 274 -9.89 65.21 4.06
C GLU A 274 -11.30 65.86 4.12
N SER A 275 -12.18 65.36 5.01
CA SER A 275 -12.63 66.13 6.20
C SER A 275 -13.71 65.42 7.02
N ASN A 276 -13.63 65.68 8.32
CA ASN A 276 -14.32 65.07 9.46
C ASN A 276 -15.75 65.57 9.69
N HIS A 277 -16.49 64.76 10.48
CA HIS A 277 -17.55 65.14 11.42
C HIS A 277 -18.88 65.70 10.87
N ALA A 278 -19.92 64.85 10.89
CA ALA A 278 -21.16 65.09 11.64
C ALA A 278 -22.14 63.91 11.51
N ARG A 279 -22.83 63.60 12.62
CA ARG A 279 -24.07 62.79 12.71
C ARG A 279 -23.94 61.27 12.85
N THR A 280 -23.35 60.87 13.96
CA THR A 280 -23.93 59.82 14.82
C THR A 280 -25.03 60.48 15.67
N GLU A 281 -26.14 59.77 15.93
CA GLU A 281 -27.42 60.22 16.52
C GLU A 281 -28.49 60.55 15.47
N VAL A 282 -29.67 59.94 15.62
CA VAL A 282 -30.81 59.91 14.68
C VAL A 282 -30.74 58.78 13.63
N PHE A 283 -30.85 57.51 14.08
CA PHE A 283 -31.71 56.49 13.42
C PHE A 283 -31.87 55.22 14.31
N LYS A 284 -32.13 55.41 15.62
CA LYS A 284 -32.44 54.32 16.57
C LYS A 284 -33.88 54.33 17.10
N ALA A 285 -34.81 54.99 16.41
CA ALA A 285 -36.22 54.94 16.76
C ALA A 285 -37.08 54.91 15.48
N ASN A 286 -37.79 53.79 15.30
CA ASN A 286 -38.94 53.52 14.39
C ASN A 286 -38.80 52.28 13.49
N LEU A 287 -38.54 51.12 14.11
CA LEU A 287 -38.75 49.80 13.48
C LEU A 287 -39.85 49.00 14.22
N LYS A 288 -40.98 49.68 14.50
CA LYS A 288 -42.21 49.06 15.00
C LYS A 288 -43.45 49.72 14.38
N ALA A 289 -43.57 49.64 13.07
CA ALA A 289 -44.83 49.74 12.35
C ALA A 289 -44.60 49.30 10.89
N PHE A 290 -45.56 48.58 10.32
CA PHE A 290 -45.60 48.03 8.95
C PHE A 290 -44.85 46.70 8.71
N ARG A 291 -45.52 45.60 9.08
CA ARG A 291 -45.60 44.43 8.19
C ARG A 291 -46.62 44.73 7.09
N PRO A 292 -46.26 44.57 5.80
CA PRO A 292 -47.18 44.03 4.82
C PRO A 292 -46.73 42.65 4.35
N ALA A 293 -47.70 41.90 3.83
CA ALA A 293 -47.66 40.49 3.50
C ALA A 293 -46.50 40.07 2.57
N MET A 294 -46.05 38.83 2.76
CA MET A 294 -45.15 38.10 1.87
C MET A 294 -45.61 38.19 0.41
N GLY A 295 -44.74 38.75 -0.43
CA GLY A 295 -44.74 38.57 -1.87
C GLY A 295 -43.30 38.32 -2.32
N SER A 296 -43.00 37.10 -2.78
CA SER A 296 -41.69 36.72 -3.30
C SER A 296 -41.39 37.49 -4.58
N ASN A 297 -40.69 38.61 -4.46
CA ASN A 297 -40.19 39.33 -5.63
C ASN A 297 -38.85 38.72 -6.06
N SER A 298 -38.91 37.74 -6.96
CA SER A 298 -37.75 37.24 -7.69
C SER A 298 -37.16 38.36 -8.56
N VAL A 299 -35.90 38.71 -8.36
CA VAL A 299 -35.20 39.69 -9.21
C VAL A 299 -34.40 38.91 -10.27
N ASN A 300 -34.20 39.49 -11.47
CA ASN A 300 -33.49 38.88 -12.60
C ASN A 300 -34.13 37.62 -13.21
N LYS A 301 -35.36 37.73 -13.72
CA LYS A 301 -35.89 36.74 -14.66
C LYS A 301 -35.20 36.88 -16.02
N THR A 302 -34.47 35.86 -16.45
CA THR A 302 -33.86 35.76 -17.78
C THR A 302 -34.33 34.47 -18.46
N ALA A 303 -34.07 34.31 -19.76
CA ALA A 303 -34.36 33.06 -20.47
C ALA A 303 -33.59 31.84 -19.90
N LEU A 304 -32.49 32.07 -19.17
CA LEU A 304 -31.70 31.05 -18.47
C LEU A 304 -32.23 30.75 -17.06
N HIS A 305 -32.94 31.70 -16.43
CA HIS A 305 -33.56 31.55 -15.11
C HIS A 305 -35.02 32.03 -15.13
N PRO A 306 -35.95 31.23 -15.69
CA PRO A 306 -37.34 31.66 -15.88
C PRO A 306 -38.10 31.91 -14.57
N ALA A 307 -37.65 31.31 -13.46
CA ALA A 307 -38.21 31.55 -12.13
C ALA A 307 -37.68 32.83 -11.45
N GLY A 308 -36.62 33.45 -11.97
CA GLY A 308 -35.87 34.53 -11.31
C GLY A 308 -35.03 34.03 -10.13
N VAL A 309 -34.04 34.82 -9.71
CA VAL A 309 -33.20 34.47 -8.55
C VAL A 309 -34.01 34.75 -7.28
N GLN A 310 -34.24 33.72 -6.47
CA GLN A 310 -34.94 33.83 -5.19
C GLN A 310 -33.99 34.46 -4.14
N PRO A 311 -34.41 35.50 -3.40
CA PRO A 311 -33.61 36.03 -2.31
C PRO A 311 -33.68 35.12 -1.08
N GLY A 312 -32.52 34.70 -0.57
CA GLY A 312 -32.24 34.31 0.82
C GLY A 312 -32.84 32.98 1.31
N ARG A 313 -32.12 31.88 1.12
CA ARG A 313 -32.21 30.74 2.04
C ARG A 313 -31.39 31.12 3.28
N GLU A 314 -31.99 31.11 4.47
CA GLU A 314 -31.19 31.20 5.71
C GLU A 314 -30.21 30.03 5.73
N HIS A 315 -28.93 30.34 5.93
CA HIS A 315 -27.88 29.34 5.97
C HIS A 315 -28.06 28.47 7.22
N THR A 316 -27.80 27.18 7.06
CA THR A 316 -27.80 26.25 8.20
C THR A 316 -26.62 26.54 9.12
N GLU A 317 -26.75 26.18 10.39
CA GLU A 317 -25.66 26.28 11.38
C GLU A 317 -24.34 25.64 10.86
N LEU A 318 -24.45 24.49 10.19
CA LEU A 318 -23.33 23.82 9.54
C LEU A 318 -22.70 24.66 8.41
N GLU A 319 -23.53 25.26 7.53
CA GLU A 319 -23.04 26.10 6.43
C GLU A 319 -22.27 27.30 7.00
N GLU A 320 -22.82 27.98 8.01
CA GLU A 320 -22.18 29.11 8.68
C GLU A 320 -20.89 28.71 9.42
N GLU A 321 -20.88 27.56 10.09
CA GLU A 321 -19.70 27.01 10.77
C GLU A 321 -18.58 26.73 9.76
N LEU A 322 -18.87 26.01 8.67
CA LEU A 322 -17.89 25.69 7.63
C LEU A 322 -17.34 26.93 6.93
N HIS A 323 -18.17 27.94 6.73
CA HIS A 323 -17.71 29.22 6.19
C HIS A 323 -16.79 29.95 7.16
N THR A 324 -17.19 30.04 8.44
CA THR A 324 -16.44 30.77 9.46
C THR A 324 -15.08 30.13 9.75
N HIS A 325 -15.03 28.80 9.85
CA HIS A 325 -13.83 28.06 10.25
C HIS A 325 -12.93 27.68 9.08
N ALA A 326 -13.52 27.29 7.94
CA ALA A 326 -12.80 26.73 6.82
C ALA A 326 -12.96 27.53 5.52
N ASN A 327 -13.58 28.72 5.57
CA ASN A 327 -13.82 29.57 4.40
C ASN A 327 -14.49 28.81 3.22
N ILE A 328 -15.39 27.87 3.55
CA ILE A 328 -16.17 27.17 2.53
C ILE A 328 -17.24 28.12 1.99
N ASP A 329 -17.24 28.31 0.67
CA ASP A 329 -18.20 29.16 -0.04
C ASP A 329 -19.49 28.36 -0.30
N TYR A 330 -20.40 28.38 0.67
CA TYR A 330 -21.69 27.69 0.57
C TYR A 330 -22.64 28.28 -0.48
N ASP A 331 -22.37 29.49 -0.98
CA ASP A 331 -23.15 30.08 -2.07
C ASP A 331 -22.77 29.46 -3.42
N ARG A 332 -21.55 28.91 -3.50
CA ARG A 332 -21.01 28.27 -4.71
C ARG A 332 -21.01 26.74 -4.64
N VAL A 333 -20.77 26.16 -3.47
CA VAL A 333 -20.60 24.73 -3.28
C VAL A 333 -21.79 24.15 -2.52
N ALA A 334 -22.45 23.14 -3.10
CA ALA A 334 -23.52 22.44 -2.41
C ALA A 334 -22.96 21.57 -1.26
N ILE A 335 -23.38 21.84 -0.03
CA ILE A 335 -23.03 21.04 1.15
C ILE A 335 -24.09 19.95 1.37
N VAL A 336 -23.69 18.69 1.25
CA VAL A 336 -24.55 17.52 1.45
C VAL A 336 -24.23 16.89 2.80
N ALA A 337 -25.00 17.26 3.83
CA ALA A 337 -24.79 16.82 5.20
C ALA A 337 -25.45 15.48 5.51
N ASN A 338 -24.69 14.56 6.11
CA ASN A 338 -25.11 13.25 6.60
C ASN A 338 -26.04 12.49 5.62
N PRO A 339 -25.65 12.34 4.34
CA PRO A 339 -26.50 11.74 3.32
C PRO A 339 -26.86 10.28 3.64
N SER A 340 -28.02 9.86 3.15
CA SER A 340 -28.44 8.46 3.22
C SER A 340 -27.51 7.58 2.38
N VAL A 341 -27.44 6.28 2.71
CA VAL A 341 -26.68 5.29 1.94
C VAL A 341 -27.11 5.29 0.47
N SER A 342 -28.41 5.31 0.19
CA SER A 342 -28.93 5.32 -1.18
C SER A 342 -28.49 6.55 -1.97
N ALA A 343 -28.55 7.74 -1.36
CA ALA A 343 -28.09 8.98 -2.00
C ALA A 343 -26.59 8.92 -2.33
N LEU A 344 -25.77 8.36 -1.44
CA LEU A 344 -24.34 8.15 -1.68
C LEU A 344 -24.08 7.16 -2.82
N TYR A 345 -24.88 6.10 -2.94
CA TYR A 345 -24.80 5.18 -4.08
C TYR A 345 -25.16 5.87 -5.39
N GLU A 346 -26.27 6.61 -5.42
CA GLU A 346 -26.71 7.37 -6.59
C GLU A 346 -25.62 8.35 -7.04
N ASP A 347 -25.10 9.17 -6.11
CA ASP A 347 -24.07 10.14 -6.42
C ASP A 347 -22.75 9.48 -6.86
N ALA A 348 -22.33 8.38 -6.22
CA ALA A 348 -21.13 7.66 -6.62
C ALA A 348 -21.25 7.12 -8.06
N LEU A 349 -22.41 6.57 -8.44
CA LEU A 349 -22.62 6.03 -9.78
C LEU A 349 -22.72 7.10 -10.86
N VAL A 350 -23.21 8.30 -10.52
CA VAL A 350 -23.37 9.41 -11.48
C VAL A 350 -22.08 10.20 -11.63
N TYR A 351 -21.34 10.45 -10.55
CA TYR A 351 -20.25 11.42 -10.53
C TYR A 351 -18.85 10.84 -10.34
N GLU A 352 -18.72 9.56 -9.96
CA GLU A 352 -17.42 8.94 -9.73
C GLU A 352 -17.11 7.86 -10.77
N THR A 353 -16.12 8.13 -11.61
CA THR A 353 -15.66 7.19 -12.62
C THR A 353 -15.11 5.92 -11.97
N GLY A 354 -15.59 4.76 -12.45
CA GLY A 354 -15.15 3.45 -11.98
C GLY A 354 -15.91 2.92 -10.77
N SER A 355 -16.89 3.66 -10.25
CA SER A 355 -17.83 3.12 -9.27
C SER A 355 -18.87 2.21 -9.92
N ALA A 356 -19.25 1.13 -9.25
CA ALA A 356 -20.28 0.20 -9.71
C ALA A 356 -20.99 -0.46 -8.53
N ILE A 357 -22.13 -1.11 -8.81
CA ILE A 357 -22.79 -2.02 -7.85
C ILE A 357 -22.38 -3.46 -8.22
N THR A 358 -21.94 -4.23 -7.23
CA THR A 358 -21.64 -5.68 -7.40
C THR A 358 -22.90 -6.54 -7.34
N SER A 359 -22.79 -7.82 -7.65
CA SER A 359 -23.89 -8.79 -7.54
C SER A 359 -24.44 -8.92 -6.12
N SER A 360 -23.63 -8.60 -5.09
CA SER A 360 -24.07 -8.55 -3.70
C SER A 360 -24.78 -7.25 -3.30
N GLY A 361 -24.80 -6.25 -4.18
CA GLY A 361 -25.36 -4.94 -3.92
C GLY A 361 -24.40 -3.96 -3.25
N ALA A 362 -23.14 -4.33 -3.03
CA ALA A 362 -22.13 -3.42 -2.47
C ALA A 362 -21.64 -2.42 -3.52
N LEU A 363 -21.25 -1.21 -3.08
CA LEU A 363 -20.63 -0.19 -3.93
C LEU A 363 -19.14 -0.53 -4.11
N THR A 364 -18.67 -0.62 -5.34
CA THR A 364 -17.23 -0.67 -5.62
C THR A 364 -16.70 0.75 -5.83
N ALA A 365 -15.47 1.00 -5.37
CA ALA A 365 -14.75 2.23 -5.65
C ALA A 365 -13.25 1.98 -5.85
N TYR A 366 -12.61 2.83 -6.65
CA TYR A 366 -11.16 2.85 -6.82
C TYR A 366 -10.55 4.01 -6.05
N SER A 367 -9.42 3.75 -5.39
CA SER A 367 -8.67 4.74 -4.60
C SER A 367 -7.51 5.40 -5.36
N GLY A 368 -7.56 5.33 -6.70
CA GLY A 368 -6.53 5.92 -7.58
C GLY A 368 -5.19 5.19 -7.46
N SER A 369 -4.09 5.93 -7.56
CA SER A 369 -2.74 5.37 -7.53
C SER A 369 -2.32 4.79 -6.17
N LYS A 370 -2.97 5.23 -5.08
CA LYS A 370 -2.66 4.81 -3.73
C LYS A 370 -3.70 3.78 -3.30
N THR A 371 -3.30 2.50 -3.29
CA THR A 371 -4.16 1.38 -2.87
C THR A 371 -3.88 0.92 -1.43
N GLY A 372 -3.17 1.76 -0.68
CA GLY A 372 -2.74 1.54 0.70
C GLY A 372 -2.23 2.84 1.30
N ARG A 373 -1.83 2.78 2.57
CA ARG A 373 -1.32 3.93 3.31
C ARG A 373 -0.02 4.48 2.71
N SER A 374 0.25 5.75 2.97
CA SER A 374 1.50 6.44 2.63
C SER A 374 2.25 6.91 3.90
N PRO A 375 2.85 6.00 4.71
CA PRO A 375 3.51 6.37 5.97
C PRO A 375 4.65 7.39 5.79
N SER A 376 5.32 7.37 4.64
CA SER A 376 6.35 8.36 4.28
C SER A 376 5.82 9.78 4.19
N ASP A 377 4.53 9.94 3.94
CA ASP A 377 3.84 11.21 3.67
C ASP A 377 2.93 11.66 4.83
N LYS A 378 2.85 10.85 5.91
CA LYS A 378 2.28 11.23 7.20
C LYS A 378 3.10 12.37 7.81
N ARG A 379 2.41 13.37 8.39
CA ARG A 379 3.01 14.53 9.06
C ARG A 379 2.23 14.88 10.32
N ILE A 380 2.93 15.37 11.34
CA ILE A 380 2.33 15.95 12.54
C ILE A 380 2.87 17.36 12.69
N VAL A 381 1.98 18.32 12.90
CA VAL A 381 2.36 19.72 13.12
C VAL A 381 3.15 19.81 14.43
N LYS A 382 4.37 20.36 14.35
CA LYS A 382 5.20 20.62 15.51
C LYS A 382 4.77 21.95 16.13
N GLU A 383 3.83 21.86 17.06
CA GLU A 383 3.27 23.00 17.78
C GLU A 383 3.44 22.81 19.31
N PRO A 384 3.44 23.89 20.11
CA PRO A 384 3.86 23.85 21.51
C PRO A 384 3.07 22.92 22.44
N SER A 385 1.78 22.66 22.15
CA SER A 385 0.90 21.88 23.01
C SER A 385 1.17 20.37 22.98
N SER A 386 1.78 19.87 21.89
CA SER A 386 2.07 18.44 21.70
C SER A 386 3.55 18.14 21.41
N GLU A 387 4.40 19.14 21.15
CA GLU A 387 5.76 18.89 20.67
C GLU A 387 6.65 18.08 21.62
N ASN A 388 6.39 18.15 22.93
CA ASN A 388 7.18 17.45 23.95
C ASN A 388 6.67 16.03 24.22
N ASP A 389 5.45 15.71 23.79
CA ASP A 389 4.85 14.39 23.96
C ASP A 389 5.08 13.50 22.73
N VAL A 390 5.04 14.10 21.53
CA VAL A 390 5.12 13.37 20.27
C VAL A 390 6.49 12.71 20.12
N TRP A 391 6.48 11.41 19.84
CA TRP A 391 7.67 10.64 19.53
C TRP A 391 8.11 10.91 18.08
N TRP A 392 8.93 11.96 17.93
CA TRP A 392 9.46 12.40 16.65
C TRP A 392 10.41 11.37 16.03
N GLY A 393 10.26 11.13 14.73
CA GLY A 393 11.10 10.18 14.02
C GLY A 393 10.63 9.88 12.60
N PRO A 394 11.03 8.73 12.02
CA PRO A 394 10.67 8.39 10.64
C PRO A 394 9.17 8.14 10.44
N VAL A 395 8.42 7.87 11.52
CA VAL A 395 6.95 7.71 11.51
C VAL A 395 6.27 9.07 11.70
N ASN A 396 6.54 9.74 12.82
CA ASN A 396 5.96 11.04 13.13
C ASN A 396 6.92 12.12 12.64
N LYS A 397 6.72 12.53 11.38
CA LYS A 397 7.54 13.54 10.72
C LYS A 397 6.97 14.93 11.02
N ALA A 398 7.83 15.80 11.56
CA ALA A 398 7.45 17.17 11.88
C ALA A 398 7.07 18.00 10.65
N MET A 399 6.06 18.84 10.81
CA MET A 399 5.63 19.89 9.88
C MET A 399 5.54 21.19 10.66
N THR A 400 6.00 22.31 10.08
CA THR A 400 5.85 23.61 10.78
C THR A 400 4.43 24.14 10.63
N PRO A 401 3.94 24.99 11.56
CA PRO A 401 2.62 25.61 11.46
C PRO A 401 2.39 26.37 10.14
N GLU A 402 3.43 26.97 9.55
CA GLU A 402 3.33 27.69 8.27
C GLU A 402 3.08 26.72 7.10
N VAL A 403 3.80 25.59 7.09
CA VAL A 403 3.61 24.55 6.07
C VAL A 403 2.23 23.90 6.20
N TRP A 404 1.77 23.71 7.44
CA TRP A 404 0.41 23.25 7.72
C TRP A 404 -0.64 24.17 7.09
N LYS A 405 -0.57 25.48 7.35
CA LYS A 405 -1.50 26.47 6.78
C LYS A 405 -1.55 26.41 5.25
N ILE A 406 -0.41 26.22 4.59
CA ILE A 406 -0.36 26.06 3.13
C ILE A 406 -1.13 24.81 2.69
N ASN A 407 -0.90 23.66 3.33
CA ASN A 407 -1.60 22.42 2.96
C ASN A 407 -3.09 22.48 3.30
N HIS A 408 -3.43 23.06 4.44
CA HIS A 408 -4.81 23.29 4.87
C HIS A 408 -5.58 24.14 3.87
N GLU A 409 -5.05 25.32 3.52
CA GLU A 409 -5.67 26.22 2.54
C GLU A 409 -5.82 25.54 1.17
N ARG A 410 -4.84 24.73 0.74
CA ARG A 410 -4.94 23.97 -0.52
C ARG A 410 -6.08 22.96 -0.52
N ALA A 411 -6.36 22.34 0.62
CA ALA A 411 -7.48 21.42 0.74
C ALA A 411 -8.82 22.17 0.67
N ILE A 412 -8.92 23.30 1.38
CA ILE A 412 -10.08 24.20 1.33
C ILE A 412 -10.33 24.72 -0.08
N ASP A 413 -9.31 25.27 -0.74
CA ASP A 413 -9.38 25.77 -2.12
C ASP A 413 -9.93 24.69 -3.05
N TYR A 414 -9.41 23.47 -2.94
CA TYR A 414 -9.90 22.35 -3.73
C TYR A 414 -11.37 22.06 -3.47
N LEU A 415 -11.79 21.96 -2.21
CA LEU A 415 -13.17 21.72 -1.81
C LEU A 415 -14.10 22.83 -2.35
N ASN A 416 -13.66 24.09 -2.29
CA ASN A 416 -14.35 25.27 -2.86
C ASN A 416 -14.48 25.26 -4.38
N THR A 417 -13.65 24.49 -5.09
CA THR A 417 -13.78 24.32 -6.55
C THR A 417 -14.76 23.21 -6.95
N ARG A 418 -15.32 22.46 -6.00
CA ARG A 418 -16.27 21.38 -6.29
C ARG A 418 -17.67 21.95 -6.45
N ASN A 419 -18.50 21.27 -7.25
CA ASN A 419 -19.92 21.60 -7.32
C ASN A 419 -20.67 21.12 -6.06
N ARG A 420 -20.12 20.10 -5.38
CA ARG A 420 -20.68 19.52 -4.17
C ARG A 420 -19.57 19.00 -3.27
N ILE A 421 -19.79 19.04 -1.97
CA ILE A 421 -19.00 18.35 -0.96
C ILE A 421 -19.95 17.61 0.00
N TYR A 422 -19.44 16.56 0.62
CA TYR A 422 -20.17 15.78 1.61
C TYR A 422 -19.62 16.06 3.00
N VAL A 423 -20.54 16.14 3.95
CA VAL A 423 -20.22 16.24 5.38
C VAL A 423 -20.75 15.00 6.07
N VAL A 424 -19.90 14.30 6.81
CA VAL A 424 -20.28 13.15 7.65
C VAL A 424 -19.86 13.43 9.07
N ASP A 425 -20.84 13.51 9.96
CA ASP A 425 -20.66 13.69 11.39
C ASP A 425 -20.85 12.34 12.10
N GLY A 426 -19.90 12.00 12.98
CA GLY A 426 -19.95 10.77 13.76
C GLY A 426 -19.03 10.78 14.96
N TYR A 427 -19.10 9.72 15.76
CA TYR A 427 -18.25 9.57 16.93
C TYR A 427 -17.14 8.54 16.70
N ALA A 428 -15.99 8.75 17.32
CA ALA A 428 -14.95 7.74 17.50
C ALA A 428 -14.83 7.40 18.99
N GLY A 429 -15.06 6.13 19.35
CA GLY A 429 -15.17 5.63 20.72
C GLY A 429 -16.61 5.35 21.15
N TRP A 430 -16.91 4.10 21.50
CA TRP A 430 -18.25 3.70 21.97
C TRP A 430 -18.56 4.08 23.43
N ASP A 431 -17.56 4.46 24.21
CA ASP A 431 -17.75 4.96 25.57
C ASP A 431 -17.99 6.47 25.55
N GLU A 432 -19.21 6.90 25.86
CA GLU A 432 -19.62 8.31 25.81
C GLU A 432 -18.76 9.25 26.67
N ARG A 433 -18.06 8.72 27.68
CA ARG A 433 -17.16 9.50 28.53
C ARG A 433 -15.89 9.97 27.82
N TYR A 434 -15.49 9.22 26.79
CA TYR A 434 -14.22 9.41 26.09
C TYR A 434 -14.40 9.64 24.59
N ARG A 435 -15.59 9.39 24.02
CA ARG A 435 -15.84 9.54 22.59
C ARG A 435 -15.50 10.95 22.10
N ILE A 436 -14.87 11.04 20.94
CA ILE A 436 -14.65 12.32 20.26
C ILE A 436 -15.66 12.50 19.13
N SER A 437 -16.13 13.72 18.94
CA SER A 437 -17.00 14.10 17.83
C SER A 437 -16.15 14.41 16.60
N VAL A 438 -16.38 13.72 15.49
CA VAL A 438 -15.60 13.84 14.26
C VAL A 438 -16.48 14.32 13.11
N ARG A 439 -16.05 15.41 12.46
CA ARG A 439 -16.64 15.90 11.19
C ARG A 439 -15.71 15.58 10.04
N VAL A 440 -16.22 14.91 9.01
CA VAL A 440 -15.47 14.61 7.79
C VAL A 440 -16.05 15.41 6.64
N ILE A 441 -15.19 16.18 5.97
CA ILE A 441 -15.53 16.96 4.78
C ILE A 441 -14.78 16.36 3.60
N CYS A 442 -15.49 15.87 2.58
CA CYS A 442 -14.87 15.20 1.45
C CYS A 442 -15.58 15.47 0.12
N ALA A 443 -14.87 15.29 -0.99
CA ALA A 443 -15.39 15.53 -2.33
C ALA A 443 -16.05 14.29 -2.99
N ARG A 444 -15.89 13.10 -2.41
CA ARG A 444 -16.34 11.82 -2.97
C ARG A 444 -17.41 11.18 -2.08
N ALA A 445 -18.52 10.76 -2.69
CA ALA A 445 -19.56 9.96 -2.05
C ALA A 445 -19.01 8.64 -1.52
N TYR A 446 -18.04 8.04 -2.23
CA TYR A 446 -17.28 6.90 -1.75
C TYR A 446 -16.70 7.15 -0.33
N HIS A 447 -15.97 8.25 -0.16
CA HIS A 447 -15.32 8.58 1.12
C HIS A 447 -16.33 8.90 2.22
N ALA A 448 -17.43 9.56 1.88
CA ALA A 448 -18.53 9.80 2.81
C ALA A 448 -19.17 8.48 3.28
N LEU A 449 -19.47 7.55 2.36
CA LEU A 449 -20.03 6.25 2.72
C LEU A 449 -19.05 5.42 3.57
N PHE A 450 -17.77 5.46 3.23
CA PHE A 450 -16.72 4.84 4.03
C PHE A 450 -16.74 5.36 5.47
N MET A 451 -16.66 6.67 5.69
CA MET A 451 -16.63 7.23 7.05
C MET A 451 -17.96 7.06 7.78
N ARG A 452 -19.09 7.02 7.08
CA ARG A 452 -20.39 6.66 7.66
C ARG A 452 -20.43 5.21 8.16
N ASN A 453 -19.67 4.31 7.52
CA ASN A 453 -19.51 2.94 7.98
C ASN A 453 -18.51 2.83 9.13
N MET A 454 -17.40 3.58 9.09
CA MET A 454 -16.31 3.45 10.06
C MET A 454 -16.49 4.27 11.34
N LEU A 455 -17.25 5.37 11.32
CA LEU A 455 -17.61 6.12 12.52
C LEU A 455 -18.92 5.60 13.13
N ILE A 456 -19.07 5.83 14.43
CA ILE A 456 -20.31 5.55 15.15
C ILE A 456 -21.33 6.62 14.75
N ARG A 457 -22.48 6.18 14.25
CA ARG A 457 -23.50 7.08 13.70
C ARG A 457 -24.30 7.72 14.84
N PRO A 458 -24.36 9.06 14.93
CA PRO A 458 -25.20 9.73 15.90
C PRO A 458 -26.68 9.51 15.58
N SER A 459 -27.53 9.61 16.60
CA SER A 459 -28.97 9.70 16.40
C SER A 459 -29.34 11.02 15.71
N ARG A 460 -30.53 11.09 15.10
CA ARG A 460 -31.01 12.34 14.47
C ARG A 460 -31.01 13.53 15.42
N LYS A 461 -31.32 13.29 16.70
CA LYS A 461 -31.32 14.32 17.75
C LYS A 461 -29.90 14.82 18.07
N GLU A 462 -28.92 13.92 18.09
CA GLU A 462 -27.52 14.30 18.30
C GLU A 462 -26.94 15.08 17.12
N LEU A 463 -27.51 14.96 15.91
CA LEU A 463 -27.08 15.70 14.72
C LEU A 463 -27.59 17.15 14.65
N GLU A 464 -28.67 17.50 15.37
CA GLU A 464 -29.30 18.83 15.25
C GLU A 464 -28.37 19.99 15.65
N HIS A 465 -27.48 19.76 16.61
CA HIS A 465 -26.48 20.73 17.11
C HIS A 465 -25.12 20.06 17.26
N PHE A 466 -24.69 19.33 16.23
CA PHE A 466 -23.43 18.61 16.25
C PHE A 466 -22.26 19.57 16.01
N HIS A 467 -21.36 19.65 16.99
CA HIS A 467 -20.09 20.35 16.87
C HIS A 467 -18.93 19.36 16.99
N PRO A 468 -18.00 19.34 16.03
CA PRO A 468 -16.88 18.41 16.05
C PRO A 468 -15.83 18.80 17.11
N ASP A 469 -15.24 17.79 17.74
CA ASP A 469 -13.94 17.93 18.39
C ASP A 469 -12.83 17.94 17.35
N TYR A 470 -12.93 17.10 16.31
CA TYR A 470 -11.95 16.99 15.24
C TYR A 470 -12.60 17.10 13.86
N THR A 471 -11.92 17.80 12.94
CA THR A 471 -12.36 17.93 11.55
C THR A 471 -11.34 17.32 10.59
N ILE A 472 -11.81 16.51 9.64
CA ILE A 472 -11.01 15.95 8.54
C ILE A 472 -11.39 16.65 7.23
N TYR A 473 -10.43 17.31 6.60
CA TYR A 473 -10.55 17.83 5.23
C TYR A 473 -9.91 16.84 4.26
N ASN A 474 -10.74 16.00 3.65
CA ASN A 474 -10.30 15.05 2.65
C ASN A 474 -10.40 15.64 1.24
N ALA A 475 -9.29 16.23 0.81
CA ALA A 475 -9.03 16.70 -0.54
C ALA A 475 -8.11 15.73 -1.30
N GLY A 476 -8.22 14.43 -1.04
CA GLY A 476 -7.30 13.39 -1.50
C GLY A 476 -7.03 13.33 -3.00
N THR A 477 -8.01 13.73 -3.82
CA THR A 477 -7.90 13.87 -5.28
C THR A 477 -7.01 15.04 -5.73
N PHE A 478 -6.66 15.96 -4.83
CA PHE A 478 -5.83 17.13 -5.11
C PHE A 478 -4.43 16.95 -4.52
N PRO A 479 -3.35 17.19 -5.30
CA PRO A 479 -2.00 16.90 -4.83
C PRO A 479 -1.51 17.95 -3.82
N ALA A 480 -0.72 17.48 -2.85
CA ALA A 480 0.16 18.32 -2.06
C ALA A 480 1.21 18.98 -2.98
N ASN A 481 1.62 20.20 -2.63
CA ASN A 481 2.66 20.87 -3.40
C ASN A 481 4.04 20.33 -3.00
N ARG A 482 4.67 19.55 -3.88
CA ARG A 482 6.01 18.93 -3.70
C ARG A 482 7.15 19.91 -3.43
N TYR A 483 6.95 21.20 -3.72
CA TYR A 483 7.94 22.25 -3.47
C TYR A 483 7.77 22.91 -2.10
N THR A 484 6.72 22.57 -1.35
CA THR A 484 6.54 23.03 0.03
C THR A 484 7.54 22.33 0.93
N THR A 485 8.21 23.08 1.81
CA THR A 485 9.22 22.56 2.74
C THR A 485 8.72 21.34 3.50
N GLY A 486 9.51 20.27 3.53
CA GLY A 486 9.17 19.02 4.23
C GLY A 486 8.23 18.08 3.46
N MET A 487 7.71 18.45 2.29
CA MET A 487 6.99 17.53 1.40
C MET A 487 7.97 16.67 0.61
N THR A 488 7.67 15.37 0.53
CA THR A 488 8.51 14.36 -0.14
C THR A 488 7.87 13.79 -1.40
N SER A 489 6.57 14.04 -1.60
CA SER A 489 5.80 13.58 -2.74
C SER A 489 4.62 14.53 -3.00
N ALA A 490 3.73 14.16 -3.93
CA ALA A 490 2.45 14.83 -4.14
C ALA A 490 1.37 14.43 -3.10
N THR A 491 1.71 13.57 -2.14
CA THR A 491 0.82 13.11 -1.07
C THR A 491 1.18 13.79 0.26
N SER A 492 0.18 14.17 1.05
CA SER A 492 0.36 14.60 2.44
C SER A 492 -0.84 14.17 3.28
N VAL A 493 -0.55 13.58 4.44
CA VAL A 493 -1.56 13.22 5.45
C VAL A 493 -1.12 13.88 6.75
N ALA A 494 -1.66 15.06 7.03
CA ALA A 494 -1.18 15.93 8.10
C ALA A 494 -2.20 16.00 9.24
N ILE A 495 -1.71 15.96 10.49
CA ILE A 495 -2.52 16.08 11.71
C ILE A 495 -2.01 17.27 12.53
N ASN A 496 -2.92 18.13 12.96
CA ASN A 496 -2.65 19.24 13.88
C ASN A 496 -3.44 19.02 15.18
N PHE A 497 -2.74 18.73 16.29
CA PHE A 497 -3.38 18.49 17.59
C PHE A 497 -3.95 19.76 18.24
N ALA A 498 -3.30 20.92 18.03
CA ALA A 498 -3.78 22.18 18.60
C ALA A 498 -5.04 22.71 17.91
N GLU A 499 -5.06 22.65 16.57
CA GLU A 499 -6.24 23.05 15.78
C GLU A 499 -7.30 21.94 15.73
N LYS A 500 -6.97 20.73 16.20
CA LYS A 500 -7.79 19.52 16.14
C LYS A 500 -8.29 19.19 14.73
N GLU A 501 -7.36 19.24 13.78
CA GLU A 501 -7.68 19.09 12.36
C GLU A 501 -6.76 18.09 11.67
N MET A 502 -7.28 17.50 10.61
CA MET A 502 -6.55 16.59 9.73
C MET A 502 -6.78 16.98 8.26
N VAL A 503 -5.70 17.01 7.48
CA VAL A 503 -5.72 17.33 6.04
C VAL A 503 -5.17 16.16 5.24
N ILE A 504 -5.90 15.74 4.21
CA ILE A 504 -5.49 14.68 3.28
C ILE A 504 -5.41 15.26 1.87
N LEU A 505 -4.24 15.13 1.25
CA LEU A 505 -3.94 15.55 -0.11
C LEU A 505 -3.21 14.43 -0.86
N GLY A 506 -3.51 14.25 -2.15
CA GLY A 506 -2.79 13.37 -3.08
C GLY A 506 -2.86 11.88 -2.76
N THR A 507 -3.92 11.44 -2.08
CA THR A 507 -4.25 10.03 -1.85
C THR A 507 -5.76 9.87 -1.69
N GLU A 508 -6.36 8.94 -2.41
CA GLU A 508 -7.79 8.65 -2.31
C GLU A 508 -8.05 7.34 -1.55
N TYR A 509 -7.01 6.79 -0.91
CA TYR A 509 -7.12 5.61 -0.06
C TYR A 509 -7.90 5.94 1.23
N ALA A 510 -9.07 5.35 1.40
CA ALA A 510 -9.97 5.73 2.49
C ALA A 510 -9.41 5.38 3.89
N GLY A 511 -8.52 4.38 3.95
CA GLY A 511 -7.85 3.99 5.19
C GLY A 511 -7.00 5.10 5.82
N GLU A 512 -6.65 6.17 5.10
CA GLU A 512 -5.99 7.35 5.70
C GLU A 512 -6.91 8.09 6.67
N MET A 513 -8.20 8.25 6.36
CA MET A 513 -9.16 8.90 7.27
C MET A 513 -9.33 8.08 8.56
N LYS A 514 -9.53 6.76 8.44
CA LYS A 514 -9.61 5.83 9.58
C LYS A 514 -8.35 5.93 10.45
N LYS A 515 -7.17 5.71 9.87
CA LYS A 515 -5.92 5.64 10.63
C LYS A 515 -5.41 7.00 11.11
N GLY A 516 -5.89 8.09 10.52
CA GLY A 516 -5.72 9.44 11.03
C GLY A 516 -6.39 9.63 12.38
N ILE A 517 -7.69 9.32 12.48
CA ILE A 517 -8.42 9.34 13.76
C ILE A 517 -7.82 8.36 14.77
N PHE A 518 -7.37 7.20 14.32
CA PHE A 518 -6.68 6.27 15.21
C PHE A 518 -5.37 6.84 15.78
N THR A 519 -4.59 7.56 14.97
CA THR A 519 -3.41 8.30 15.45
C THR A 519 -3.80 9.37 16.45
N VAL A 520 -4.92 10.07 16.21
CA VAL A 520 -5.46 11.05 17.16
C VAL A 520 -5.75 10.40 18.51
N LEU A 521 -6.43 9.24 18.53
CA LEU A 521 -6.72 8.55 19.79
C LEU A 521 -5.48 7.90 20.43
N PHE A 522 -4.44 7.57 19.67
CA PHE A 522 -3.15 7.20 20.25
C PHE A 522 -2.45 8.34 21.00
N TYR A 523 -2.84 9.59 20.77
CA TYR A 523 -2.36 10.77 21.49
C TYR A 523 -3.33 11.20 22.59
N GLU A 524 -4.58 11.49 22.24
CA GLU A 524 -5.59 12.08 23.11
C GLU A 524 -5.92 11.19 24.32
N MET A 525 -6.12 9.89 24.10
CA MET A 525 -6.53 8.97 25.17
C MET A 525 -5.45 8.82 26.25
N PRO A 526 -4.16 8.56 25.93
CA PRO A 526 -3.13 8.48 26.96
C PRO A 526 -2.78 9.83 27.61
N VAL A 527 -2.81 10.93 26.84
CA VAL A 527 -2.35 12.24 27.33
C VAL A 527 -3.44 12.93 28.17
N LYS A 528 -4.68 12.97 27.69
CA LYS A 528 -5.77 13.69 28.38
C LYS A 528 -6.56 12.82 29.35
N HIS A 529 -6.71 11.54 29.05
CA HIS A 529 -7.63 10.67 29.79
C HIS A 529 -6.92 9.53 30.54
N ASN A 530 -5.62 9.34 30.35
CA ASN A 530 -4.88 8.18 30.85
C ASN A 530 -5.55 6.83 30.47
N VAL A 531 -6.16 6.78 29.28
CA VAL A 531 -6.81 5.60 28.69
C VAL A 531 -5.87 4.96 27.68
N LEU A 532 -5.75 3.63 27.72
CA LEU A 532 -4.82 2.88 26.87
C LEU A 532 -5.44 2.59 25.50
N THR A 533 -4.93 3.21 24.45
CA THR A 533 -5.30 2.91 23.05
C THR A 533 -4.55 1.69 22.52
N LEU A 534 -5.26 0.78 21.85
CA LEU A 534 -4.79 -0.53 21.43
C LEU A 534 -5.10 -0.77 19.94
N HIS A 535 -4.11 -1.28 19.20
CA HIS A 535 -4.32 -1.85 17.87
C HIS A 535 -4.55 -3.35 17.98
N SER A 536 -5.81 -3.70 18.22
CA SER A 536 -6.23 -5.04 18.57
C SER A 536 -7.61 -5.34 17.99
N SER A 537 -7.95 -6.62 17.84
CA SER A 537 -9.35 -7.02 17.88
C SER A 537 -9.73 -7.39 19.31
N ALA A 538 -11.02 -7.36 19.62
CA ALA A 538 -11.52 -7.75 20.94
C ALA A 538 -12.85 -8.49 20.84
N ASN A 539 -13.03 -9.51 21.68
CA ASN A 539 -14.28 -10.24 21.80
C ASN A 539 -14.58 -10.63 23.25
N GLU A 540 -15.85 -10.93 23.52
CA GLU A 540 -16.37 -11.28 24.84
C GLU A 540 -17.07 -12.63 24.78
N GLY A 541 -16.73 -13.53 25.72
CA GLY A 541 -17.39 -14.82 25.88
C GLY A 541 -18.74 -14.69 26.60
N GLU A 542 -19.53 -15.78 26.61
CA GLU A 542 -20.83 -15.80 27.29
C GLU A 542 -20.72 -15.54 28.81
N ASN A 543 -19.58 -15.89 29.41
CA ASN A 543 -19.31 -15.67 30.83
C ASN A 543 -18.76 -14.27 31.14
N GLY A 544 -18.69 -13.38 30.13
CA GLY A 544 -18.15 -12.02 30.27
C GLY A 544 -16.62 -11.93 30.22
N ASP A 545 -15.91 -13.04 29.96
CA ASP A 545 -14.46 -13.02 29.81
C ASP A 545 -14.07 -12.31 28.50
N VAL A 546 -13.16 -11.33 28.60
CA VAL A 546 -12.74 -10.50 27.46
C VAL A 546 -11.35 -10.91 27.01
N THR A 547 -11.17 -11.06 25.70
CA THR A 547 -9.87 -11.32 25.08
C THR A 547 -9.54 -10.20 24.09
N VAL A 548 -8.34 -9.65 24.19
CA VAL A 548 -7.77 -8.72 23.21
C VAL A 548 -6.66 -9.39 22.40
N PHE A 549 -6.69 -9.22 21.09
CA PHE A 549 -5.75 -9.85 20.15
C PHE A 549 -4.95 -8.77 19.43
N PHE A 550 -3.67 -8.68 19.71
CA PHE A 550 -2.71 -7.83 19.02
C PHE A 550 -2.10 -8.57 17.83
N GLY A 551 -1.78 -7.86 16.76
CA GLY A 551 -1.13 -8.45 15.60
C GLY A 551 -1.11 -7.50 14.42
N LEU A 552 -0.27 -7.78 13.44
CA LEU A 552 -0.26 -7.04 12.18
C LEU A 552 -1.28 -7.64 11.19
N SER A 553 -1.41 -7.02 10.01
CA SER A 553 -2.22 -7.57 8.93
C SER A 553 -1.71 -8.96 8.54
N GLY A 554 -2.60 -9.94 8.36
CA GLY A 554 -2.25 -11.31 7.97
C GLY A 554 -1.81 -12.25 9.10
N THR A 555 -1.73 -11.79 10.35
CA THR A 555 -1.40 -12.63 11.52
C THR A 555 -2.61 -13.33 12.14
N GLY A 556 -3.80 -13.17 11.57
CA GLY A 556 -5.02 -13.85 12.01
C GLY A 556 -5.91 -13.09 13.00
N LYS A 557 -5.67 -11.81 13.32
CA LYS A 557 -6.53 -11.02 14.25
C LYS A 557 -8.03 -11.16 13.93
N THR A 558 -8.42 -10.83 12.71
CA THR A 558 -9.83 -10.85 12.28
C THR A 558 -10.39 -12.27 12.32
N THR A 559 -9.66 -13.24 11.77
CA THR A 559 -10.06 -14.66 11.75
C THR A 559 -10.23 -15.28 13.14
N LEU A 560 -9.38 -14.90 14.10
CA LEU A 560 -9.38 -15.46 15.46
C LEU A 560 -10.33 -14.72 16.41
N SER A 561 -10.62 -13.45 16.15
CA SER A 561 -11.62 -12.68 16.91
C SER A 561 -13.05 -12.94 16.46
N ALA A 562 -13.26 -13.29 15.17
CA ALA A 562 -14.51 -13.81 14.63
C ALA A 562 -14.72 -15.27 15.05
N ASP A 563 -14.90 -15.48 16.36
CA ASP A 563 -15.28 -16.76 16.95
C ASP A 563 -16.81 -16.82 17.08
N PRO A 564 -17.50 -17.82 16.50
CA PRO A 564 -18.95 -17.92 16.60
C PRO A 564 -19.46 -18.10 18.04
N LYS A 565 -18.61 -18.52 18.99
CA LYS A 565 -18.95 -18.67 20.41
C LYS A 565 -18.80 -17.38 21.22
N ARG A 566 -18.32 -16.29 20.61
CA ARG A 566 -17.96 -15.05 21.30
C ARG A 566 -18.54 -13.86 20.56
N LYS A 567 -18.90 -12.82 21.30
CA LYS A 567 -19.42 -11.58 20.72
C LYS A 567 -18.26 -10.68 20.32
N LEU A 568 -18.22 -10.26 19.05
CA LEU A 568 -17.18 -9.35 18.55
C LEU A 568 -17.41 -7.94 19.12
N ILE A 569 -16.42 -7.37 19.80
CA ILE A 569 -16.45 -5.96 20.23
C ILE A 569 -15.96 -5.07 19.08
N GLY A 570 -14.88 -5.46 18.41
CA GLY A 570 -14.37 -4.81 17.20
C GLY A 570 -13.15 -5.55 16.64
N ASP A 571 -12.78 -5.26 15.39
CA ASP A 571 -11.77 -6.03 14.65
C ASP A 571 -10.37 -5.41 14.64
N ASP A 572 -10.20 -4.13 15.01
CA ASP A 572 -8.93 -3.43 14.74
C ASP A 572 -8.50 -2.36 15.76
N GLU A 573 -9.41 -1.58 16.35
CA GLU A 573 -9.06 -0.40 17.16
C GLU A 573 -9.88 -0.32 18.47
N HIS A 574 -9.22 -0.40 19.63
CA HIS A 574 -9.88 -0.37 20.94
C HIS A 574 -9.20 0.57 21.92
N CYS A 575 -9.92 0.90 22.99
CA CYS A 575 -9.39 1.54 24.17
C CYS A 575 -9.68 0.69 25.41
N TRP A 576 -8.71 0.58 26.32
CA TRP A 576 -8.88 -0.02 27.65
C TRP A 576 -8.88 1.09 28.70
N SER A 577 -10.07 1.38 29.21
CA SER A 577 -10.32 2.40 30.23
C SER A 577 -10.26 1.83 31.65
N ASP A 578 -10.61 2.68 32.62
CA ASP A 578 -10.88 2.32 34.01
C ASP A 578 -12.07 1.36 34.19
N ARG A 579 -12.99 1.27 33.21
CA ARG A 579 -14.20 0.41 33.33
C ARG A 579 -14.22 -0.80 32.41
N GLY A 580 -13.28 -0.94 31.48
CA GLY A 580 -13.31 -2.04 30.53
C GLY A 580 -12.82 -1.62 29.16
N VAL A 581 -13.33 -2.27 28.12
CA VAL A 581 -12.87 -2.09 26.74
C VAL A 581 -13.99 -1.57 25.86
N PHE A 582 -13.68 -0.59 25.03
CA PHE A 582 -14.58 -0.09 24.00
C PHE A 582 -13.91 -0.03 22.63
N ASN A 583 -14.69 -0.32 21.59
CA ASN A 583 -14.28 -0.13 20.21
C ASN A 583 -14.19 1.37 19.89
N ILE A 584 -13.24 1.75 19.04
CA ILE A 584 -13.14 3.10 18.50
C ILE A 584 -14.11 3.29 17.32
N GLU A 585 -14.38 2.23 16.57
CA GLU A 585 -15.01 2.29 15.26
C GLU A 585 -16.50 1.91 15.29
N GLY A 586 -17.29 2.42 14.34
CA GLY A 586 -18.68 2.02 14.09
C GLY A 586 -18.84 0.91 13.04
N GLY A 587 -17.73 0.35 12.55
CA GLY A 587 -17.71 -0.65 11.49
C GLY A 587 -16.39 -1.40 11.41
N CYS A 588 -16.24 -2.22 10.36
CA CYS A 588 -15.03 -2.98 10.08
C CYS A 588 -14.51 -2.66 8.68
N TYR A 589 -13.19 -2.75 8.51
CA TYR A 589 -12.50 -2.50 7.24
C TYR A 589 -11.64 -3.70 6.84
N ALA A 590 -12.33 -4.80 6.50
CA ALA A 590 -11.75 -6.11 6.28
C ALA A 590 -10.98 -6.21 4.97
N LYS A 591 -9.99 -7.11 4.92
CA LYS A 591 -9.26 -7.47 3.70
C LYS A 591 -10.09 -8.47 2.90
N CYS A 592 -10.16 -8.30 1.58
CA CYS A 592 -11.00 -9.14 0.71
C CYS A 592 -10.22 -10.19 -0.10
N ILE A 593 -8.90 -10.10 -0.18
CA ILE A 593 -8.11 -11.05 -0.97
C ILE A 593 -8.24 -12.47 -0.41
N GLY A 594 -8.63 -13.43 -1.26
CA GLY A 594 -8.87 -14.82 -0.90
C GLY A 594 -10.11 -15.07 -0.03
N LEU A 595 -11.00 -14.08 0.09
CA LEU A 595 -12.23 -14.18 0.88
C LEU A 595 -13.19 -15.19 0.23
N SER A 596 -13.75 -16.08 1.05
CA SER A 596 -14.83 -16.98 0.63
C SER A 596 -15.85 -17.18 1.74
N ALA A 597 -17.10 -17.44 1.35
CA ALA A 597 -18.18 -17.73 2.30
C ALA A 597 -17.90 -18.95 3.18
N GLU A 598 -17.12 -19.91 2.69
CA GLU A 598 -16.76 -21.13 3.43
C GLU A 598 -15.77 -20.86 4.56
N LYS A 599 -14.80 -19.96 4.34
CA LYS A 599 -13.73 -19.67 5.31
C LYS A 599 -14.15 -18.61 6.32
N GLU A 600 -14.83 -17.56 5.85
CA GLU A 600 -15.17 -16.36 6.62
C GLU A 600 -16.62 -15.92 6.33
N PRO A 601 -17.62 -16.72 6.76
CA PRO A 601 -19.03 -16.53 6.40
C PRO A 601 -19.59 -15.19 6.88
N ASP A 602 -19.25 -14.72 8.09
CA ASP A 602 -19.76 -13.44 8.63
C ASP A 602 -19.25 -12.24 7.81
N ILE A 603 -17.96 -12.24 7.47
CA ILE A 603 -17.35 -11.16 6.69
C ILE A 603 -17.89 -11.17 5.26
N HIS A 604 -18.01 -12.35 4.64
CA HIS A 604 -18.59 -12.49 3.31
C HIS A 604 -20.07 -12.06 3.29
N GLY A 605 -20.84 -12.44 4.31
CA GLY A 605 -22.25 -12.06 4.46
C GLY A 605 -22.46 -10.57 4.74
N ALA A 606 -21.45 -9.90 5.32
CA ALA A 606 -21.46 -8.45 5.51
C ALA A 606 -21.23 -7.67 4.21
N ILE A 607 -20.86 -8.31 3.09
CA ILE A 607 -20.70 -7.62 1.80
C ILE A 607 -22.06 -7.56 1.09
N ARG A 608 -22.77 -6.45 1.30
CA ARG A 608 -24.11 -6.22 0.74
C ARG A 608 -24.36 -4.71 0.52
N PHE A 609 -25.58 -4.33 0.13
CA PHE A 609 -25.97 -2.92 0.07
C PHE A 609 -25.60 -2.16 1.35
N GLY A 610 -24.97 -1.00 1.22
CA GLY A 610 -24.37 -0.22 2.31
C GLY A 610 -22.87 -0.49 2.54
N SER A 611 -22.34 -1.62 2.08
CA SER A 611 -20.90 -1.90 2.14
C SER A 611 -20.15 -1.23 0.99
N VAL A 612 -18.86 -1.03 1.17
CA VAL A 612 -17.97 -0.48 0.14
C VAL A 612 -16.79 -1.39 -0.10
N LEU A 613 -16.66 -1.87 -1.34
CA LEU A 613 -15.52 -2.63 -1.82
C LEU A 613 -14.50 -1.71 -2.48
N GLU A 614 -13.30 -1.65 -1.92
CA GLU A 614 -12.22 -0.80 -2.42
C GLU A 614 -11.21 -1.64 -3.22
N ASN A 615 -10.96 -1.22 -4.46
CA ASN A 615 -9.98 -1.80 -5.38
C ASN A 615 -10.18 -3.29 -5.72
N VAL A 616 -11.40 -3.82 -5.63
CA VAL A 616 -11.71 -5.18 -6.08
C VAL A 616 -11.88 -5.26 -7.60
N VAL A 617 -11.60 -6.43 -8.16
CA VAL A 617 -11.96 -6.75 -9.55
C VAL A 617 -13.26 -7.54 -9.55
N PHE A 618 -14.14 -7.24 -10.50
CA PHE A 618 -15.43 -7.91 -10.65
C PHE A 618 -15.75 -8.10 -12.14
N ASN A 619 -16.57 -9.09 -12.45
CA ASN A 619 -17.02 -9.36 -13.80
C ASN A 619 -17.98 -8.25 -14.27
N PRO A 620 -17.74 -7.58 -15.41
CA PRO A 620 -18.57 -6.46 -15.85
C PRO A 620 -20.00 -6.85 -16.23
N GLU A 621 -20.23 -8.11 -16.62
CA GLU A 621 -21.55 -8.64 -16.99
C GLU A 621 -22.29 -9.20 -15.79
N THR A 622 -21.68 -10.12 -15.03
CA THR A 622 -22.35 -10.79 -13.89
C THR A 622 -22.33 -9.95 -12.60
N ARG A 623 -21.42 -8.97 -12.53
CA ARG A 623 -21.14 -8.15 -11.33
C ARG A 623 -20.57 -8.93 -10.15
N GLU A 624 -20.23 -10.20 -10.33
CA GLU A 624 -19.60 -11.02 -9.30
C GLU A 624 -18.15 -10.57 -9.08
N VAL A 625 -17.78 -10.45 -7.80
CA VAL A 625 -16.42 -10.06 -7.39
C VAL A 625 -15.51 -11.26 -7.45
N ASP A 626 -14.33 -11.09 -8.06
CA ASP A 626 -13.25 -12.06 -7.98
C ASP A 626 -12.34 -11.69 -6.80
N TYR A 627 -12.56 -12.34 -5.66
CA TYR A 627 -11.79 -12.12 -4.45
C TYR A 627 -10.36 -12.69 -4.52
N ASP A 628 -10.02 -13.49 -5.54
CA ASP A 628 -8.67 -13.99 -5.76
C ASP A 628 -7.86 -13.07 -6.71
N ASP A 629 -8.51 -12.11 -7.36
CA ASP A 629 -7.88 -11.19 -8.30
C ASP A 629 -7.20 -10.00 -7.59
N ALA A 630 -5.87 -10.01 -7.61
CA ALA A 630 -5.01 -8.95 -7.09
C ALA A 630 -4.44 -8.01 -8.17
N THR A 631 -5.02 -7.98 -9.38
CA THR A 631 -4.50 -7.20 -10.52
C THR A 631 -4.34 -5.71 -10.19
N LEU A 632 -5.22 -5.16 -9.34
CA LEU A 632 -5.13 -3.78 -8.87
C LEU A 632 -4.25 -3.64 -7.62
N THR A 633 -4.41 -4.54 -6.67
CA THR A 633 -3.67 -4.57 -5.40
C THR A 633 -3.94 -5.87 -4.67
N GLU A 634 -2.99 -6.34 -3.86
CA GLU A 634 -3.27 -7.39 -2.87
C GLU A 634 -4.00 -6.86 -1.63
N ASN A 635 -4.10 -5.52 -1.47
CA ASN A 635 -4.80 -4.87 -0.37
C ASN A 635 -6.23 -4.50 -0.76
N THR A 636 -6.96 -5.42 -1.40
CA THR A 636 -8.40 -5.26 -1.63
C THR A 636 -9.14 -5.25 -0.29
N ARG A 637 -10.17 -4.40 -0.18
CA ARG A 637 -10.83 -4.14 1.11
C ARG A 637 -12.35 -4.06 1.00
N CYS A 638 -13.02 -4.27 2.13
CA CYS A 638 -14.44 -3.98 2.30
C CYS A 638 -14.68 -3.20 3.60
N ALA A 639 -15.35 -2.06 3.51
CA ALA A 639 -15.84 -1.31 4.65
C ALA A 639 -17.34 -1.55 4.83
N TYR A 640 -17.75 -1.98 6.01
CA TYR A 640 -19.16 -2.21 6.34
C TYR A 640 -19.46 -1.83 7.80
N PRO A 641 -20.69 -1.42 8.10
CA PRO A 641 -21.08 -1.06 9.47
C PRO A 641 -21.08 -2.31 10.38
N ILE A 642 -20.81 -2.13 11.67
CA ILE A 642 -20.59 -3.25 12.60
C ILE A 642 -21.83 -4.14 12.74
N GLU A 643 -23.02 -3.57 12.54
CA GLU A 643 -24.32 -4.27 12.56
C GLU A 643 -24.47 -5.30 11.44
N TYR A 644 -23.54 -5.36 10.49
CA TYR A 644 -23.54 -6.39 9.46
C TYR A 644 -22.89 -7.70 9.93
N ILE A 645 -22.15 -7.66 11.03
CA ILE A 645 -21.62 -8.84 11.71
C ILE A 645 -22.68 -9.36 12.69
N SER A 646 -23.15 -10.59 12.46
CA SER A 646 -24.29 -11.17 13.16
C SER A 646 -24.06 -11.34 14.68
N ASN A 647 -22.82 -11.65 15.08
CA ASN A 647 -22.40 -11.86 16.47
C ASN A 647 -21.70 -10.62 17.07
N ALA A 648 -21.83 -9.43 16.49
CA ALA A 648 -21.28 -8.22 17.09
C ALA A 648 -21.98 -7.87 18.41
N LYS A 649 -21.20 -7.38 19.39
CA LYS A 649 -21.72 -6.77 20.61
C LYS A 649 -22.12 -5.33 20.28
N ILE A 650 -23.39 -4.99 20.49
CA ILE A 650 -23.92 -3.63 20.30
C ILE A 650 -24.61 -3.21 21.61
N PRO A 651 -24.22 -2.09 22.24
CA PRO A 651 -23.10 -1.21 21.89
C PRO A 651 -21.74 -1.93 22.00
N CYS A 652 -20.74 -1.49 21.22
CA CYS A 652 -19.41 -2.11 21.17
C CYS A 652 -18.52 -1.71 22.35
N VAL A 653 -19.04 -1.83 23.57
CA VAL A 653 -18.39 -1.55 24.85
C VAL A 653 -18.70 -2.66 25.83
N THR A 654 -17.71 -3.06 26.63
CA THR A 654 -17.88 -3.96 27.76
C THR A 654 -17.35 -3.33 29.04
N GLU A 655 -18.06 -3.55 30.14
CA GLU A 655 -17.64 -3.18 31.49
C GLU A 655 -16.74 -4.26 32.13
N ASN A 656 -16.47 -5.35 31.41
CA ASN A 656 -15.54 -6.37 31.83
C ASN A 656 -14.12 -6.02 31.36
N HIS A 657 -13.13 -6.33 32.19
CA HIS A 657 -11.73 -6.16 31.84
C HIS A 657 -11.18 -7.40 31.12
N PRO A 658 -10.26 -7.23 30.16
CA PRO A 658 -9.52 -8.33 29.55
C PRO A 658 -8.94 -9.28 30.58
N SER A 659 -9.36 -10.55 30.52
CA SER A 659 -8.73 -11.64 31.27
C SER A 659 -7.59 -12.27 30.48
N ASN A 660 -7.56 -12.06 29.16
CA ASN A 660 -6.56 -12.60 28.25
C ASN A 660 -6.06 -11.53 27.25
N ILE A 661 -4.74 -11.42 27.13
CA ILE A 661 -4.03 -10.60 26.15
C ILE A 661 -3.26 -11.54 25.23
N ILE A 662 -3.53 -11.48 23.93
CA ILE A 662 -2.89 -12.36 22.94
C ILE A 662 -2.06 -11.53 21.98
N LEU A 663 -0.75 -11.76 21.97
CA LEU A 663 0.19 -11.20 21.01
C LEU A 663 0.36 -12.19 19.85
N LEU A 664 -0.25 -11.90 18.70
CA LEU A 664 -0.15 -12.74 17.51
C LEU A 664 1.15 -12.44 16.75
N THR A 665 1.94 -13.47 16.54
CA THR A 665 3.11 -13.42 15.66
C THR A 665 2.95 -14.43 14.53
N CYS A 666 3.55 -14.15 13.37
CA CYS A 666 3.66 -15.09 12.27
C CYS A 666 5.15 -15.35 12.03
N ASP A 667 5.72 -16.32 12.74
CA ASP A 667 7.14 -16.68 12.60
C ASP A 667 7.34 -17.56 11.36
N ALA A 668 8.02 -17.03 10.34
CA ALA A 668 8.36 -17.78 9.15
C ALA A 668 9.62 -18.64 9.29
N ARG A 669 10.41 -18.48 10.37
CA ARG A 669 11.56 -19.35 10.68
C ARG A 669 11.12 -20.65 11.36
N GLY A 670 9.93 -20.67 11.94
CA GLY A 670 9.33 -21.86 12.54
C GLY A 670 9.94 -22.25 13.89
N VAL A 671 10.60 -21.31 14.56
CA VAL A 671 11.36 -21.53 15.80
C VAL A 671 10.58 -21.13 17.05
N LEU A 672 9.66 -20.16 16.94
CA LEU A 672 8.83 -19.77 18.08
C LEU A 672 7.77 -20.84 18.40
N PRO A 673 7.53 -21.15 19.69
CA PRO A 673 6.47 -22.06 20.11
C PRO A 673 5.10 -21.66 19.56
N PRO A 674 4.18 -22.61 19.28
CA PRO A 674 2.80 -22.29 18.92
C PRO A 674 2.14 -21.37 19.93
N ILE A 675 2.46 -21.55 21.21
CA ILE A 675 1.94 -20.75 22.32
C ILE A 675 2.97 -20.65 23.44
N SER A 676 3.07 -19.48 24.06
CA SER A 676 3.83 -19.26 25.29
C SER A 676 3.07 -18.34 26.23
N LYS A 677 3.12 -18.63 27.52
CA LYS A 677 2.65 -17.71 28.56
C LYS A 677 3.77 -16.72 28.85
N LEU A 678 3.42 -15.43 28.92
CA LEU A 678 4.37 -14.35 29.17
C LEU A 678 4.19 -13.82 30.58
N ASP A 679 5.30 -13.46 31.23
CA ASP A 679 5.25 -12.55 32.37
C ASP A 679 5.06 -11.09 31.91
N THR A 680 4.87 -10.17 32.85
CA THR A 680 4.62 -8.75 32.55
C THR A 680 5.77 -8.10 31.77
N ASN A 681 7.02 -8.37 32.12
CA ASN A 681 8.19 -7.77 31.45
C ASN A 681 8.37 -8.34 30.03
N GLN A 682 8.17 -9.65 29.87
CA GLN A 682 8.16 -10.31 28.56
C GLN A 682 7.01 -9.77 27.70
N THR A 683 5.85 -9.51 28.30
CA THR A 683 4.72 -8.91 27.59
C THR A 683 5.08 -7.54 27.06
N MET A 684 5.68 -6.67 27.87
CA MET A 684 6.17 -5.36 27.42
C MET A 684 7.21 -5.50 26.31
N PHE A 685 8.20 -6.38 26.49
CA PHE A 685 9.27 -6.61 25.51
C PHE A 685 8.71 -7.08 24.14
N HIS A 686 7.83 -8.08 24.14
CA HIS A 686 7.24 -8.62 22.92
C HIS A 686 6.22 -7.66 22.30
N PHE A 687 5.48 -6.90 23.11
CA PHE A 687 4.57 -5.86 22.64
C PHE A 687 5.32 -4.74 21.91
N ILE A 688 6.40 -4.22 22.50
CA ILE A 688 7.25 -3.20 21.86
C ILE A 688 8.01 -3.76 20.66
N SER A 689 8.40 -5.03 20.69
CA SER A 689 9.04 -5.65 19.53
C SER A 689 8.05 -5.77 18.37
N GLY A 690 6.82 -6.21 18.65
CA GLY A 690 5.77 -6.38 17.65
C GLY A 690 6.21 -7.21 16.45
N TYR A 691 6.84 -8.34 16.73
CA TYR A 691 7.47 -9.20 15.73
C TYR A 691 6.45 -10.00 14.91
N THR A 692 6.63 -10.01 13.59
CA THR A 692 5.98 -10.89 12.63
C THR A 692 6.90 -11.15 11.43
N SER A 693 6.45 -11.91 10.45
CA SER A 693 7.15 -12.07 9.17
C SER A 693 6.30 -11.55 8.00
N LYS A 694 6.94 -10.82 7.08
CA LYS A 694 6.41 -10.57 5.73
C LYS A 694 6.58 -11.84 4.91
N MET A 695 5.53 -12.26 4.23
CA MET A 695 5.55 -13.48 3.43
C MET A 695 6.05 -13.20 2.01
N ALA A 696 6.74 -14.19 1.44
CA ALA A 696 7.17 -14.12 0.04
C ALA A 696 5.95 -13.92 -0.88
N GLY A 697 6.06 -12.92 -1.76
CA GLY A 697 5.00 -12.56 -2.71
C GLY A 697 3.89 -11.66 -2.17
N THR A 698 3.91 -11.26 -0.88
CA THR A 698 2.89 -10.35 -0.31
C THR A 698 3.21 -8.85 -0.43
N GLU A 699 4.45 -8.52 -0.84
CA GLU A 699 4.92 -7.17 -1.12
C GLU A 699 5.93 -7.23 -2.27
N ASP A 700 5.96 -6.19 -3.11
CA ASP A 700 6.90 -6.10 -4.24
C ASP A 700 8.36 -6.23 -3.77
N GLY A 701 9.11 -7.12 -4.42
CA GLY A 701 10.53 -7.39 -4.11
C GLY A 701 10.79 -8.40 -2.98
N VAL A 702 9.77 -8.87 -2.26
CA VAL A 702 9.94 -9.89 -1.20
C VAL A 702 9.82 -11.29 -1.78
N THR A 703 10.96 -11.90 -2.14
CA THR A 703 11.02 -13.27 -2.70
C THR A 703 11.15 -14.37 -1.65
N GLU A 704 11.55 -14.01 -0.43
CA GLU A 704 11.69 -14.92 0.72
C GLU A 704 11.06 -14.27 1.97
N PRO A 705 10.55 -15.05 2.94
CA PRO A 705 9.98 -14.47 4.15
C PRO A 705 10.99 -13.64 4.95
N GLN A 706 10.61 -12.42 5.34
CA GLN A 706 11.49 -11.49 6.07
C GLN A 706 10.90 -11.14 7.43
N ALA A 707 11.74 -11.13 8.45
CA ALA A 707 11.37 -10.63 9.77
C ALA A 707 10.95 -9.15 9.69
N THR A 708 9.85 -8.80 10.35
CA THR A 708 9.34 -7.44 10.43
C THR A 708 8.96 -7.15 11.88
N PHE A 709 9.32 -5.96 12.34
CA PHE A 709 9.04 -5.48 13.69
C PHE A 709 8.21 -4.22 13.58
N SER A 710 7.09 -4.17 14.29
CA SER A 710 6.23 -3.00 14.35
C SER A 710 5.80 -2.75 15.78
N SER A 711 6.42 -1.76 16.42
CA SER A 711 6.23 -1.46 17.84
C SER A 711 4.77 -1.37 18.25
N CYS A 712 4.43 -2.00 19.38
CA CYS A 712 3.06 -2.10 19.91
C CYS A 712 2.07 -2.72 18.92
N PHE A 713 2.57 -3.44 17.91
CA PHE A 713 1.83 -3.87 16.72
C PHE A 713 1.17 -2.72 15.95
N ALA A 714 1.56 -1.46 16.21
CA ALA A 714 0.85 -0.25 15.80
C ALA A 714 1.81 0.86 15.32
N GLN A 715 3.08 0.55 15.05
CA GLN A 715 4.14 1.55 14.87
C GLN A 715 3.77 2.76 13.99
N PRO A 716 3.08 2.61 12.83
CA PRO A 716 2.74 3.76 11.99
C PRO A 716 1.73 4.74 12.60
N PHE A 717 1.02 4.33 13.65
CA PHE A 717 -0.09 5.05 14.28
C PHE A 717 0.27 5.62 15.65
N LEU A 718 1.35 5.12 16.27
CA LEU A 718 1.81 5.60 17.56
C LEU A 718 2.16 7.09 17.50
N ALA A 719 1.58 7.88 18.41
CA ALA A 719 1.93 9.28 18.59
C ALA A 719 3.05 9.47 19.63
N LEU A 720 3.04 8.66 20.69
CA LEU A 720 3.97 8.72 21.82
C LEU A 720 5.04 7.64 21.73
N HIS A 721 6.04 7.69 22.62
CA HIS A 721 7.08 6.68 22.68
C HIS A 721 6.48 5.30 23.04
N PRO A 722 6.90 4.18 22.39
CA PRO A 722 6.31 2.85 22.62
C PRO A 722 6.29 2.41 24.08
N MET A 723 7.26 2.82 24.90
CA MET A 723 7.30 2.51 26.32
C MET A 723 6.14 3.10 27.12
N ARG A 724 5.55 4.21 26.67
CA ARG A 724 4.37 4.80 27.31
C ARG A 724 3.20 3.82 27.29
N TYR A 725 2.89 3.27 26.11
CA TYR A 725 1.81 2.31 25.93
C TYR A 725 2.12 0.97 26.61
N ALA A 726 3.38 0.51 26.56
CA ALA A 726 3.77 -0.74 27.21
C ALA A 726 3.63 -0.67 28.74
N LYS A 727 3.98 0.46 29.37
CA LYS A 727 3.79 0.67 30.82
C LYS A 727 2.31 0.64 31.19
N MET A 728 1.48 1.38 30.45
CA MET A 728 0.02 1.36 30.66
C MET A 728 -0.58 -0.05 30.50
N LEU A 729 -0.10 -0.83 29.52
CA LEU A 729 -0.53 -2.22 29.34
C LEU A 729 -0.12 -3.10 30.54
N ALA A 730 1.11 -2.95 31.03
CA ALA A 730 1.60 -3.68 32.20
C ALA A 730 0.82 -3.34 33.47
N ASP A 731 0.49 -2.07 33.68
CA ASP A 731 -0.33 -1.60 34.79
C ASP A 731 -1.72 -2.25 34.72
N LYS A 732 -2.35 -2.26 33.53
CA LYS A 732 -3.66 -2.90 33.31
C LYS A 732 -3.64 -4.41 33.49
N ILE A 733 -2.60 -5.10 33.02
CA ILE A 733 -2.44 -6.55 33.24
C ILE A 733 -2.34 -6.85 34.74
N SER A 734 -1.58 -6.05 35.48
CA SER A 734 -1.36 -6.23 36.92
C SER A 734 -2.62 -5.90 37.74
N GLU A 735 -3.29 -4.79 37.43
CA GLU A 735 -4.53 -4.35 38.07
C GLU A 735 -5.64 -5.41 37.97
N HIS A 736 -5.75 -6.05 36.82
CA HIS A 736 -6.86 -6.96 36.52
C HIS A 736 -6.47 -8.45 36.52
N ASN A 737 -5.25 -8.79 36.93
CA ASN A 737 -4.71 -10.16 36.94
C ASN A 737 -4.88 -10.90 35.61
N ALA A 738 -4.68 -10.18 34.50
CA ALA A 738 -4.88 -10.72 33.17
C ALA A 738 -3.72 -11.65 32.75
N ASN A 739 -4.01 -12.67 31.96
CA ASN A 739 -2.97 -13.54 31.41
C ASN A 739 -2.51 -13.03 30.03
N ALA A 740 -1.20 -12.95 29.82
CA ALA A 740 -0.62 -12.56 28.53
C ALA A 740 0.01 -13.77 27.81
N TRP A 741 -0.17 -13.80 26.49
CA TRP A 741 0.14 -14.95 25.65
C TRP A 741 0.86 -14.51 24.38
N LEU A 742 1.91 -15.22 23.98
CA LEU A 742 2.49 -15.11 22.64
C LEU A 742 2.01 -16.30 21.79
N LEU A 743 1.19 -16.04 20.78
CA LEU A 743 0.61 -17.06 19.93
C LEU A 743 1.24 -16.99 18.53
N ASN A 744 1.95 -18.04 18.15
CA ASN A 744 2.55 -18.16 16.82
C ASN A 744 1.55 -18.78 15.84
N THR A 745 1.06 -17.93 14.94
CA THR A 745 0.17 -18.31 13.82
C THR A 745 0.95 -18.62 12.54
N GLY A 746 2.29 -18.57 12.59
CA GLY A 746 3.20 -18.85 11.48
C GLY A 746 3.55 -20.32 11.37
N TRP A 747 4.82 -20.61 11.13
CA TRP A 747 5.36 -21.95 10.97
C TRP A 747 5.81 -22.54 12.31
N VAL A 748 5.85 -23.87 12.39
CA VAL A 748 6.31 -24.62 13.56
C VAL A 748 7.08 -25.85 13.08
N GLY A 749 8.24 -26.12 13.67
CA GLY A 749 9.04 -27.33 13.40
C GLY A 749 9.92 -27.26 12.15
N ALA A 750 9.66 -26.34 11.22
CA ALA A 750 10.57 -26.02 10.13
C ALA A 750 10.27 -24.64 9.56
N GLY A 751 11.29 -23.95 9.05
CA GLY A 751 11.12 -22.65 8.40
C GLY A 751 10.38 -22.75 7.06
N ALA A 752 9.64 -21.70 6.72
CA ALA A 752 8.92 -21.57 5.45
C ALA A 752 9.86 -21.70 4.24
N ALA A 753 11.05 -21.11 4.30
CA ALA A 753 12.07 -21.18 3.26
C ALA A 753 12.61 -22.62 3.04
N THR A 754 12.49 -23.49 4.04
CA THR A 754 12.91 -24.90 3.98
C THR A 754 11.76 -25.86 3.70
N GLY A 755 10.59 -25.36 3.27
CA GLY A 755 9.41 -26.19 2.99
C GLY A 755 8.61 -26.57 4.24
N GLY A 756 8.79 -25.85 5.35
CA GLY A 756 7.99 -26.04 6.56
C GLY A 756 6.51 -25.75 6.33
N LYS A 757 5.66 -26.30 7.20
CA LYS A 757 4.21 -26.08 7.16
C LYS A 757 3.79 -25.07 8.22
N ARG A 758 2.79 -24.25 7.87
CA ARG A 758 2.15 -23.33 8.81
C ARG A 758 1.46 -24.14 9.92
N CYS A 759 1.41 -23.60 11.13
CA CYS A 759 0.64 -24.18 12.23
C CYS A 759 -0.82 -24.36 11.77
N PRO A 760 -1.36 -25.59 11.77
CA PRO A 760 -2.73 -25.83 11.36
C PRO A 760 -3.72 -25.01 12.19
N LEU A 761 -4.64 -24.31 11.52
CA LEU A 761 -5.64 -23.44 12.17
C LEU A 761 -6.47 -24.17 13.24
N LYS A 762 -6.73 -25.48 13.04
CA LYS A 762 -7.41 -26.32 14.04
C LYS A 762 -6.70 -26.33 15.39
N TYR A 763 -5.36 -26.32 15.40
CA TYR A 763 -4.58 -26.30 16.64
C TYR A 763 -4.55 -24.90 17.23
N THR A 764 -4.43 -23.86 16.41
CA THR A 764 -4.55 -22.47 16.90
C THR A 764 -5.89 -22.23 17.57
N ARG A 765 -7.01 -22.73 17.01
CA ARG A 765 -8.34 -22.64 17.64
C ARG A 765 -8.44 -23.47 18.92
N ALA A 766 -7.87 -24.68 18.95
CA ALA A 766 -7.83 -25.49 20.18
C ALA A 766 -7.03 -24.81 21.31
N ILE A 767 -5.92 -24.15 20.99
CA ILE A 767 -5.15 -23.33 21.94
C ILE A 767 -6.01 -22.18 22.48
N LEU A 768 -6.73 -21.47 21.62
CA LEU A 768 -7.63 -20.39 22.04
C LEU A 768 -8.77 -20.89 22.92
N ASP A 769 -9.40 -22.02 22.56
CA ASP A 769 -10.42 -22.66 23.39
C ASP A 769 -9.86 -22.98 24.80
N ALA A 770 -8.61 -23.48 24.89
CA ALA A 770 -7.94 -23.76 26.17
C ALA A 770 -7.53 -22.51 26.95
N ILE A 771 -7.24 -21.39 26.27
CA ILE A 771 -7.02 -20.07 26.90
C ILE A 771 -8.33 -19.56 27.49
N HIS A 772 -9.42 -19.59 26.72
CA HIS A 772 -10.72 -19.08 27.14
C HIS A 772 -11.36 -19.93 28.25
N SER A 773 -11.15 -21.25 28.25
CA SER A 773 -11.61 -22.12 29.36
C SER A 773 -10.79 -21.93 30.65
N GLY A 774 -9.62 -21.30 30.56
CA GLY A 774 -8.67 -21.15 31.66
C GLY A 774 -7.89 -22.42 31.99
N GLU A 775 -8.07 -23.50 31.24
CA GLU A 775 -7.32 -24.75 31.41
C GLU A 775 -5.83 -24.55 31.12
N LEU A 776 -5.50 -23.80 30.06
CA LEU A 776 -4.10 -23.58 29.69
C LEU A 776 -3.34 -22.83 30.78
N ALA A 777 -3.98 -21.90 31.49
CA ALA A 777 -3.34 -21.15 32.57
C ALA A 777 -2.94 -22.01 33.78
N LYS A 778 -3.51 -23.21 33.93
CA LYS A 778 -3.31 -24.13 35.06
C LYS A 778 -2.38 -25.31 34.74
N THR A 779 -1.90 -25.42 33.50
CA THR A 779 -1.02 -26.52 33.06
C THR A 779 0.41 -26.35 33.57
N GLU A 780 1.21 -27.41 33.47
CA GLU A 780 2.66 -27.31 33.72
C GLU A 780 3.37 -26.68 32.53
N TYR A 781 4.38 -25.85 32.81
CA TYR A 781 5.20 -25.19 31.81
C TYR A 781 6.66 -25.66 31.87
N GLU A 782 7.31 -25.64 30.71
CA GLU A 782 8.76 -25.77 30.56
C GLU A 782 9.36 -24.47 30.01
N VAL A 783 10.58 -24.15 30.44
CA VAL A 783 11.29 -22.96 29.95
C VAL A 783 11.90 -23.26 28.59
N TYR A 784 11.58 -22.44 27.60
CA TYR A 784 12.18 -22.44 26.28
C TYR A 784 13.44 -21.55 26.31
N PRO A 785 14.66 -22.13 26.18
CA PRO A 785 15.91 -21.37 26.31
C PRO A 785 16.08 -20.27 25.27
N ILE A 786 17.07 -19.39 25.46
CA ILE A 786 17.36 -18.18 24.66
C ILE A 786 16.27 -17.11 24.83
N PHE A 787 15.01 -17.40 24.51
CA PHE A 787 13.91 -16.45 24.70
C PHE A 787 13.31 -16.48 26.11
N ASN A 788 13.66 -17.48 26.93
CA ASN A 788 13.13 -17.68 28.27
C ASN A 788 11.59 -17.75 28.33
N LEU A 789 10.94 -18.23 27.26
CA LEU A 789 9.49 -18.31 27.15
C LEU A 789 8.93 -19.50 27.95
N SER A 790 7.76 -19.33 28.58
CA SER A 790 7.07 -20.43 29.26
C SER A 790 6.17 -21.18 28.27
N VAL A 791 6.56 -22.39 27.90
CA VAL A 791 5.84 -23.25 26.94
C VAL A 791 5.02 -24.31 27.70
N PRO A 792 3.72 -24.47 27.42
CA PRO A 792 2.91 -25.48 28.10
C PRO A 792 3.37 -26.88 27.71
N LYS A 793 3.44 -27.80 28.67
CA LYS A 793 3.77 -29.21 28.40
C LYS A 793 2.61 -29.98 27.76
N HIS A 794 1.38 -29.53 28.00
CA HIS A 794 0.16 -30.14 27.46
C HIS A 794 -0.89 -29.06 27.14
N CYS A 795 -1.59 -29.25 26.02
CA CYS A 795 -2.75 -28.46 25.62
C CYS A 795 -3.80 -29.40 24.99
N PRO A 796 -5.06 -29.37 25.45
CA PRO A 796 -6.11 -30.23 24.90
C PRO A 796 -6.23 -30.12 23.38
N ASN A 797 -6.40 -31.25 22.71
CA ASN A 797 -6.56 -31.36 21.25
C ASN A 797 -5.38 -30.84 20.41
N VAL A 798 -4.21 -30.63 21.03
CA VAL A 798 -2.96 -30.28 20.35
C VAL A 798 -1.90 -31.34 20.71
N PRO A 799 -1.15 -31.89 19.73
CA PRO A 799 -0.08 -32.84 20.04
C PRO A 799 1.03 -32.19 20.88
N ASP A 800 1.45 -32.83 21.97
CA ASP A 800 2.41 -32.26 22.93
C ASP A 800 3.78 -31.99 22.29
N GLU A 801 4.19 -32.82 21.32
CA GLU A 801 5.42 -32.64 20.55
C GLU A 801 5.43 -31.37 19.67
N LEU A 802 4.26 -30.83 19.34
CA LEU A 802 4.13 -29.60 18.57
C LEU A 802 4.34 -28.35 19.45
N LEU A 803 4.02 -28.43 20.75
CA LEU A 803 4.07 -27.30 21.66
C LEU A 803 5.50 -26.77 21.86
N ASN A 804 6.49 -27.67 21.80
CA ASN A 804 7.89 -27.29 21.79
C ASN A 804 8.50 -27.53 20.39
N PRO A 805 8.81 -26.49 19.61
CA PRO A 805 9.34 -26.61 18.25
C PRO A 805 10.64 -27.42 18.17
N LYS A 806 11.41 -27.52 19.26
CA LYS A 806 12.61 -28.35 19.33
C LYS A 806 12.29 -29.84 19.19
N LYS A 807 11.16 -30.29 19.76
CA LYS A 807 10.71 -31.69 19.75
C LYS A 807 10.14 -32.10 18.39
N SER A 808 9.61 -31.14 17.64
CA SER A 808 9.02 -31.34 16.31
C SER A 808 9.89 -30.79 15.17
N TRP A 809 11.17 -30.49 15.41
CA TRP A 809 12.04 -29.90 14.40
C TRP A 809 12.39 -30.89 13.29
N THR A 810 11.96 -30.58 12.06
CA THR A 810 12.27 -31.34 10.83
C THR A 810 13.02 -30.49 9.81
N GLY A 811 13.46 -29.28 10.19
CA GLY A 811 14.21 -28.37 9.32
C GLY A 811 15.61 -28.91 8.99
N THR A 812 16.13 -28.53 7.83
CA THR A 812 17.49 -28.91 7.40
C THR A 812 18.58 -28.11 8.10
N ALA A 813 18.25 -26.92 8.62
CA ALA A 813 19.13 -26.10 9.45
C ALA A 813 19.15 -26.60 10.89
N VAL A 814 20.24 -26.33 11.61
CA VAL A 814 20.34 -26.60 13.05
C VAL A 814 19.36 -25.69 13.79
N PHE A 815 18.49 -26.27 14.62
CA PHE A 815 17.43 -25.54 15.33
C PHE A 815 18.00 -24.39 16.17
N GLU A 816 19.00 -24.68 17.02
CA GLU A 816 19.62 -23.69 17.90
C GLU A 816 20.21 -22.49 17.15
N ASP A 817 20.75 -22.69 15.95
CA ASP A 817 21.27 -21.60 15.12
C ASP A 817 20.15 -20.69 14.62
N GLU A 818 19.00 -21.25 14.23
CA GLU A 818 17.84 -20.47 13.78
C GLU A 818 17.20 -19.67 14.91
N VAL A 819 17.11 -20.26 16.12
CA VAL A 819 16.68 -19.56 17.34
C VAL A 819 17.61 -18.39 17.64
N THR A 820 18.92 -18.63 17.61
CA THR A 820 19.95 -17.61 17.86
C THR A 820 19.90 -16.47 16.84
N LYS A 821 19.69 -16.78 15.55
CA LYS A 821 19.52 -15.77 14.50
C LYS A 821 18.31 -14.89 14.75
N LEU A 822 17.16 -15.48 15.12
CA LEU A 822 15.97 -14.70 15.44
C LEU A 822 16.20 -13.83 16.68
N ALA A 823 16.81 -14.39 17.73
CA ALA A 823 17.12 -13.66 18.96
C ALA A 823 18.01 -12.43 18.73
N ARG A 824 19.01 -12.52 17.83
CA ARG A 824 19.82 -11.34 17.43
C ARG A 824 18.96 -10.25 16.79
N LEU A 825 18.04 -10.60 15.89
CA LEU A 825 17.13 -9.63 15.26
C LEU A 825 16.25 -8.91 16.29
N PHE A 826 15.77 -9.62 17.32
CA PHE A 826 15.04 -9.02 18.43
C PHE A 826 15.90 -8.01 19.20
N LYS A 827 17.15 -8.37 19.56
CA LYS A 827 18.07 -7.46 20.26
C LYS A 827 18.42 -6.22 19.43
N GLU A 828 18.73 -6.40 18.16
CA GLU A 828 19.04 -5.31 17.23
C GLU A 828 17.85 -4.36 17.06
N ASN A 829 16.63 -4.90 16.97
CA ASN A 829 15.43 -4.08 16.87
C ASN A 829 15.14 -3.32 18.17
N PHE A 830 15.28 -3.98 19.32
CA PHE A 830 14.90 -3.41 20.62
C PHE A 830 15.82 -2.27 21.06
N ALA A 831 17.06 -2.22 20.57
CA ALA A 831 18.00 -1.14 20.85
C ALA A 831 17.43 0.28 20.58
N LYS A 832 16.48 0.41 19.65
CA LYS A 832 15.82 1.67 19.28
C LYS A 832 14.94 2.28 20.38
N TYR A 833 14.56 1.49 21.39
CA TYR A 833 13.65 1.89 22.48
C TYR A 833 14.32 1.84 23.85
N SER A 834 15.63 1.56 23.87
CA SER A 834 16.39 1.28 25.09
C SER A 834 16.63 2.51 25.97
N ASP A 835 16.45 3.70 25.43
CA ASP A 835 16.55 4.99 26.11
C ASP A 835 15.46 5.22 27.17
N GLU A 836 14.26 4.64 26.98
CA GLU A 836 13.18 4.70 27.99
C GLU A 836 12.77 3.34 28.58
N ALA A 837 13.35 2.24 28.10
CA ALA A 837 13.07 0.90 28.61
C ALA A 837 13.73 0.66 29.97
N THR A 838 13.04 -0.06 30.88
CA THR A 838 13.63 -0.41 32.17
C THR A 838 14.61 -1.57 32.04
N PRO A 839 15.57 -1.74 32.96
CA PRO A 839 16.50 -2.87 32.95
C PRO A 839 15.80 -4.24 32.92
N GLU A 840 14.65 -4.36 33.59
CA GLU A 840 13.86 -5.59 33.66
C GLU A 840 13.25 -5.94 32.30
N VAL A 841 12.73 -4.96 31.56
CA VAL A 841 12.19 -5.17 30.21
C VAL A 841 13.30 -5.54 29.23
N ILE A 842 14.47 -4.92 29.34
CA ILE A 842 15.64 -5.27 28.52
C ILE A 842 16.08 -6.71 28.81
N LYS A 843 16.11 -7.10 30.10
CA LYS A 843 16.47 -8.47 30.54
C LYS A 843 15.42 -9.52 30.16
N ALA A 844 14.16 -9.12 29.97
CA ALA A 844 13.10 -10.02 29.50
C ALA A 844 13.23 -10.40 28.01
N GLY A 845 14.10 -9.72 27.26
CA GLY A 845 14.45 -10.08 25.89
C GLY A 845 15.31 -11.35 25.80
N PRO A 846 15.59 -11.84 24.58
CA PRO A 846 16.34 -13.05 24.41
C PRO A 846 17.84 -12.88 24.75
N GLU A 847 18.42 -13.92 25.35
CA GLU A 847 19.84 -14.02 25.72
C GLU A 847 20.60 -14.83 24.67
N VAL A 848 21.51 -14.15 23.94
CA VAL A 848 22.32 -14.70 22.83
C VAL A 848 23.78 -14.77 23.24
#